data_AF-A0A961QW14-F1
#
_entry.id   AF-A0A961QW14-F1
#
_cell.length_a   1.000
_cell.length_b   1.000
_cell.length_c   1.000
_cell.angle_alpha   90.00
_cell.angle_beta   90.00
_cell.angle_gamma   90.00
#
_symmetry.space_group_name_H-M   'P 1'
#
loop_
_entity.id
_entity.type
_entity.pdbx_description
1 polymer ?
#
loop_
_entity_poly.entity_id
_entity_poly.type
_entity_poly.pdbx_seq_one_letter_code
_entity_poly.pdbx_strand_id
1 'polypeptide(L)'
;PRAFWEKLYEPAIRRAAGLGSLSGRHDEGVYEKTYAHCDLLVIGSGPTGLMAAWTAARAGADVILAEEDSRLGGRLLADQPVVGDKPAVDWVAGVLAELAALPNVRLMPRTTVTGAYDDGTFGALERVGLHVAPGAVPDLPREAFWRIVARRAILCAGALERPIAHPDNDRPGVMLASGLRAHAARWGINPGRVVVFSNNDSGLDAARGLTAMGVEIAGYVDPRPVAVTEAFPVYPNAQVIATRGRLGLTSVAIRHAGGTSWVEARTLALAGGWNPSVHLTCHLNGRPDWSDPIAAFVPRDGAVPGLRVAGAARGQFSTTACLADGIAAAQGALADLGIAAPQMALPTAPDTPYAIAPLWAVDAGGRAWLDFANDVTTKDVTLAAREGFGSVEHMKRYTTQGMAPDQGKNSNVGALAVLAEATGRTIPQTGTTTFRPPYVPVSIAAMGAGARGHGFAPRRLLSSDTRSRAMGAPMIEAGLWYRPSYYPRAGETDWRTACDREVKTVRTTVGVTEVGTLGKIDVQGPDAARFLDFVYSNTMSTLKVGRARYGLMLREDGYVMDDGTCARLDETHFVVTTTTAAAGPVMRHMDFVHQAFCADWRVRFVSVTEAWAQFAVAGPCARKVLSRVCDLPDLPFMGCAELDIAGVPGRVFRISFSGEQGYELAVPTRYGAALFDRLLAEVEALGGCAYGMEALNVLRVEKGFITHAE
;
A
#
# COMPACT_ATOMS: atom_id res chain seq x y z
N PRO A 1 -33.29 -27.43 5.34
CA PRO A 1 -32.42 -28.53 4.83
C PRO A 1 -31.07 -28.00 4.34
N ARG A 2 -29.95 -28.66 4.66
CA ARG A 2 -28.58 -28.20 4.35
C ARG A 2 -28.37 -27.85 2.87
N ALA A 3 -28.87 -28.67 1.95
CA ALA A 3 -28.74 -28.43 0.51
C ALA A 3 -29.48 -27.15 0.02
N PHE A 4 -30.55 -26.74 0.72
CA PHE A 4 -31.25 -25.49 0.42
C PHE A 4 -30.55 -24.27 1.03
N TRP A 5 -29.77 -24.45 2.09
CA TRP A 5 -28.97 -23.37 2.68
C TRP A 5 -27.99 -22.83 1.65
N GLU A 6 -27.10 -23.68 1.12
CA GLU A 6 -26.06 -23.27 0.16
C GLU A 6 -26.63 -22.80 -1.19
N LYS A 7 -27.75 -23.39 -1.64
CA LYS A 7 -28.29 -23.14 -3.00
C LYS A 7 -29.34 -22.02 -3.08
N LEU A 8 -30.10 -21.78 -2.01
CA LEU A 8 -31.25 -20.87 -2.03
C LEU A 8 -31.15 -19.80 -0.95
N TYR A 9 -31.05 -20.20 0.31
CA TYR A 9 -31.15 -19.26 1.43
C TYR A 9 -29.90 -18.40 1.57
N GLU A 10 -28.71 -18.98 1.59
CA GLU A 10 -27.46 -18.24 1.70
C GLU A 10 -27.28 -17.26 0.52
N PRO A 11 -27.45 -17.63 -0.77
CA PRO A 11 -27.34 -16.65 -1.86
C PRO A 11 -28.41 -15.55 -1.84
N ALA A 12 -29.62 -15.83 -1.36
CA ALA A 12 -30.67 -14.83 -1.21
C ALA A 12 -30.39 -13.87 -0.06
N ILE A 13 -29.99 -14.40 1.10
CA ILE A 13 -29.62 -13.62 2.29
C ILE A 13 -28.38 -12.77 2.00
N ARG A 14 -27.34 -13.32 1.38
CA ARG A 14 -26.12 -12.57 1.03
C ARG A 14 -26.41 -11.40 0.08
N ARG A 15 -27.32 -11.60 -0.89
CA ARG A 15 -27.78 -10.51 -1.78
C ARG A 15 -28.60 -9.45 -1.05
N ALA A 16 -29.46 -9.86 -0.12
CA ALA A 16 -30.26 -8.94 0.68
C ALA A 16 -29.41 -8.16 1.72
N ALA A 17 -28.36 -8.79 2.25
CA ALA A 17 -27.45 -8.25 3.26
C ALA A 17 -26.37 -7.30 2.69
N GLY A 18 -26.42 -6.97 1.40
CA GLY A 18 -25.51 -5.99 0.80
C GLY A 18 -24.04 -6.43 0.71
N LEU A 19 -23.76 -7.74 0.74
CA LEU A 19 -22.39 -8.24 0.57
C LEU A 19 -21.88 -7.99 -0.85
N GLY A 20 -20.68 -7.43 -0.95
CA GLY A 20 -20.02 -7.19 -2.24
C GLY A 20 -19.71 -8.48 -3.00
N SER A 21 -19.61 -8.37 -4.32
CA SER A 21 -19.19 -9.46 -5.21
C SER A 21 -17.98 -9.04 -6.04
N LEU A 22 -17.09 -9.99 -6.33
CA LEU A 22 -16.02 -9.80 -7.30
C LEU A 22 -16.57 -10.06 -8.70
N SER A 23 -16.15 -9.26 -9.68
CA SER A 23 -16.68 -9.36 -11.04
C SER A 23 -16.28 -10.66 -11.78
N GLY A 24 -15.28 -11.38 -11.28
CA GLY A 24 -14.66 -12.53 -11.96
C GLY A 24 -13.81 -12.15 -13.19
N ARG A 25 -13.86 -10.89 -13.64
CA ARG A 25 -13.06 -10.38 -14.75
C ARG A 25 -11.71 -9.87 -14.25
N HIS A 26 -10.70 -9.98 -15.10
CA HIS A 26 -9.40 -9.38 -14.84
C HIS A 26 -9.53 -7.86 -14.86
N ASP A 27 -8.85 -7.19 -13.94
CA ASP A 27 -8.80 -5.73 -13.90
C ASP A 27 -7.76 -5.24 -14.92
N GLU A 28 -8.24 -4.65 -16.01
CA GLU A 28 -7.44 -4.03 -17.06
C GLU A 28 -7.19 -2.53 -16.80
N GLY A 29 -7.60 -2.02 -15.64
CA GLY A 29 -7.39 -0.62 -15.28
C GLY A 29 -5.92 -0.23 -15.17
N VAL A 30 -5.62 1.02 -15.52
CA VAL A 30 -4.32 1.64 -15.23
C VAL A 30 -4.32 2.11 -13.78
N TYR A 31 -3.25 1.84 -13.06
CA TYR A 31 -3.03 2.23 -11.67
C TYR A 31 -1.61 2.75 -11.51
N GLU A 32 -1.38 3.61 -10.52
CA GLU A 32 -0.06 4.20 -10.28
C GLU A 32 0.40 4.07 -8.83
N LYS A 33 1.72 3.97 -8.66
CA LYS A 33 2.42 4.15 -7.37
C LYS A 33 3.19 5.44 -7.46
N THR A 34 2.94 6.33 -6.50
CA THR A 34 3.52 7.67 -6.55
C THR A 34 4.22 8.00 -5.24
N TYR A 35 5.25 8.84 -5.33
CA TYR A 35 6.10 9.21 -4.21
C TYR A 35 6.17 10.74 -4.11
N ALA A 36 6.01 11.27 -2.90
CA ALA A 36 6.13 12.70 -2.65
C ALA A 36 6.93 12.97 -1.37
N HIS A 37 7.59 14.11 -1.34
CA HIS A 37 8.17 14.70 -0.13
C HIS A 37 7.57 16.09 0.05
N CYS A 38 7.44 16.55 1.30
CA CYS A 38 7.04 17.91 1.60
C CYS A 38 7.56 18.35 2.97
N ASP A 39 7.59 19.66 3.21
CA ASP A 39 7.85 20.19 4.55
C ASP A 39 6.65 19.91 5.47
N LEU A 40 5.44 20.15 4.96
CA LEU A 40 4.20 20.03 5.73
C LEU A 40 3.10 19.30 4.97
N LEU A 41 2.64 18.17 5.51
CA LEU A 41 1.42 17.50 5.08
C LEU A 41 0.22 17.95 5.95
N VAL A 42 -0.77 18.58 5.34
CA VAL A 42 -2.04 18.94 5.99
C VAL A 42 -3.12 17.92 5.56
N ILE A 43 -3.72 17.25 6.54
CA ILE A 43 -4.67 16.14 6.32
C ILE A 43 -6.08 16.61 6.66
N GLY A 44 -6.91 16.85 5.63
CA GLY A 44 -8.25 17.39 5.73
C GLY A 44 -8.29 18.89 5.46
N SER A 45 -9.28 19.34 4.67
CA SER A 45 -9.40 20.72 4.18
C SER A 45 -10.58 21.50 4.77
N GLY A 46 -11.00 21.13 5.99
CA GLY A 46 -11.94 21.94 6.77
C GLY A 46 -11.36 23.32 7.14
N PRO A 47 -12.07 24.12 7.95
CA PRO A 47 -11.62 25.46 8.34
C PRO A 47 -10.20 25.46 8.93
N THR A 48 -9.90 24.49 9.79
CA THR A 48 -8.57 24.29 10.38
C THR A 48 -7.51 23.98 9.33
N GLY A 49 -7.78 23.04 8.43
CA GLY A 49 -6.82 22.61 7.41
C GLY A 49 -6.51 23.71 6.40
N LEU A 50 -7.53 24.46 5.99
CA LEU A 50 -7.33 25.64 5.13
C LEU A 50 -6.46 26.68 5.81
N MET A 51 -6.73 27.02 7.07
CA MET A 51 -5.91 27.99 7.80
C MET A 51 -4.48 27.49 8.03
N ALA A 52 -4.30 26.19 8.31
CA ALA A 52 -2.98 25.61 8.50
C ALA A 52 -2.16 25.61 7.20
N ALA A 53 -2.74 25.13 6.10
CA ALA A 53 -2.11 25.13 4.78
C ALA A 53 -1.79 26.56 4.32
N TRP A 54 -2.72 27.50 4.49
CA TRP A 54 -2.55 28.89 4.09
C TRP A 54 -1.45 29.61 4.87
N THR A 55 -1.39 29.39 6.19
CA THR A 55 -0.32 29.93 7.04
C THR A 55 1.05 29.39 6.64
N ALA A 56 1.16 28.08 6.45
CA ALA A 56 2.42 27.43 6.09
C ALA A 56 2.89 27.77 4.66
N ALA A 57 1.97 27.81 3.71
CA ALA A 57 2.28 28.15 2.32
C ALA A 57 2.81 29.57 2.19
N ARG A 58 2.22 30.54 2.90
CA ARG A 58 2.71 31.93 2.97
C ARG A 58 4.07 32.07 3.65
N ALA A 59 4.44 31.13 4.50
CA ALA A 59 5.78 31.05 5.09
C ALA A 59 6.84 30.51 4.12
N GLY A 60 6.43 30.03 2.94
CA GLY A 60 7.30 29.43 1.93
C GLY A 60 7.59 27.94 2.12
N ALA A 61 6.93 27.25 3.05
CA ALA A 61 7.07 25.80 3.22
C ALA A 61 6.47 25.04 2.03
N ASP A 62 7.04 23.89 1.65
CA ASP A 62 6.43 22.98 0.68
C ASP A 62 5.24 22.23 1.32
N VAL A 63 4.02 22.54 0.88
CA VAL A 63 2.76 22.10 1.52
C VAL A 63 2.00 21.16 0.60
N ILE A 64 1.63 19.99 1.12
CA ILE A 64 0.59 19.13 0.53
C ILE A 64 -0.67 19.26 1.38
N LEU A 65 -1.80 19.64 0.76
CA LEU A 65 -3.12 19.61 1.39
C LEU A 65 -3.95 18.48 0.78
N ALA A 66 -4.15 17.41 1.54
CA ALA A 66 -4.91 16.23 1.13
C ALA A 66 -6.33 16.24 1.69
N GLU A 67 -7.32 16.01 0.83
CA GLU A 67 -8.75 15.99 1.17
C GLU A 67 -9.41 14.76 0.54
N GLU A 68 -10.17 13.99 1.32
CA GLU A 68 -10.85 12.79 0.81
C GLU A 68 -12.06 13.11 -0.08
N ASP A 69 -12.69 14.27 0.13
CA ASP A 69 -13.82 14.74 -0.66
C ASP A 69 -13.37 15.25 -2.05
N SER A 70 -14.33 15.23 -2.96
CA SER A 70 -14.29 15.87 -4.28
C SER A 70 -14.03 17.37 -4.29
N ARG A 71 -14.33 18.06 -3.19
CA ARG A 71 -14.20 19.51 -3.05
C ARG A 71 -13.49 19.83 -1.74
N LEU A 72 -12.54 20.76 -1.79
CA LEU A 72 -11.89 21.28 -0.59
C LEU A 72 -12.82 22.26 0.15
N GLY A 73 -12.74 22.29 1.48
CA GLY A 73 -13.54 23.14 2.36
C GLY A 73 -14.20 22.40 3.53
N GLY A 74 -14.23 21.07 3.48
CA GLY A 74 -14.82 20.23 4.53
C GLY A 74 -16.22 20.69 4.95
N ARG A 75 -16.47 20.75 6.27
CA ARG A 75 -17.77 21.13 6.82
C ARG A 75 -18.25 22.54 6.48
N LEU A 76 -17.37 23.47 6.10
CA LEU A 76 -17.79 24.81 5.67
C LEU A 76 -18.74 24.77 4.47
N LEU A 77 -18.60 23.77 3.60
CA LEU A 77 -19.47 23.58 2.44
C LEU A 77 -20.88 23.06 2.80
N ALA A 78 -21.01 22.41 3.96
CA ALA A 78 -22.28 21.86 4.44
C ALA A 78 -22.96 22.80 5.43
N ASP A 79 -22.20 23.35 6.38
CA ASP A 79 -22.74 24.22 7.42
C ASP A 79 -23.02 25.64 6.90
N GLN A 80 -22.28 26.09 5.88
CA GLN A 80 -22.40 27.42 5.27
C GLN A 80 -22.49 28.58 6.28
N PRO A 81 -21.59 28.67 7.29
CA PRO A 81 -21.53 29.85 8.15
C PRO A 81 -21.10 31.09 7.35
N VAL A 82 -21.18 32.26 7.98
CA VAL A 82 -20.50 33.47 7.49
C VAL A 82 -19.07 33.47 8.04
N VAL A 83 -18.06 33.65 7.18
CA VAL A 83 -16.64 33.70 7.55
C VAL A 83 -15.99 34.91 6.91
N GLY A 84 -15.41 35.81 7.72
CA GLY A 84 -14.79 37.05 7.23
C GLY A 84 -15.76 37.90 6.42
N ASP A 85 -16.98 38.06 6.93
CA ASP A 85 -18.08 38.80 6.29
C ASP A 85 -18.52 38.28 4.92
N LYS A 86 -18.19 37.02 4.60
CA LYS A 86 -18.57 36.34 3.36
C LYS A 86 -19.29 35.03 3.63
N PRO A 87 -20.17 34.56 2.74
CA PRO A 87 -20.62 33.16 2.76
C PRO A 87 -19.41 32.23 2.77
N ALA A 88 -19.42 31.18 3.59
CA ALA A 88 -18.28 30.29 3.74
C ALA A 88 -17.78 29.69 2.41
N VAL A 89 -18.69 29.40 1.47
CA VAL A 89 -18.32 28.90 0.13
C VAL A 89 -17.45 29.89 -0.65
N ASP A 90 -17.73 31.19 -0.53
CA ASP A 90 -16.98 32.25 -1.20
C ASP A 90 -15.64 32.50 -0.51
N TRP A 91 -15.62 32.43 0.83
CA TRP A 91 -14.39 32.51 1.60
C TRP A 91 -13.43 31.35 1.26
N VAL A 92 -13.94 30.11 1.24
CA VAL A 92 -13.18 28.91 0.84
C VAL A 92 -12.63 29.07 -0.57
N ALA A 93 -13.45 29.52 -1.53
CA ALA A 93 -12.99 29.76 -2.90
C ALA A 93 -11.84 30.77 -2.97
N GLY A 94 -11.90 31.85 -2.18
CA GLY A 94 -10.82 32.84 -2.09
C GLY A 94 -9.51 32.25 -1.56
N VAL A 95 -9.56 31.50 -0.46
CA VAL A 95 -8.36 30.84 0.12
C VAL A 95 -7.75 29.83 -0.86
N LEU A 96 -8.59 29.01 -1.50
CA LEU A 96 -8.13 28.01 -2.46
C LEU A 96 -7.52 28.64 -3.72
N ALA A 97 -8.07 29.76 -4.20
CA ALA A 97 -7.50 30.48 -5.33
C ALA A 97 -6.08 30.99 -5.03
N GLU A 98 -5.85 31.48 -3.80
CA GLU A 98 -4.51 31.88 -3.37
C GLU A 98 -3.57 30.68 -3.22
N LEU A 99 -4.01 29.62 -2.53
CA LEU A 99 -3.22 28.39 -2.38
C LEU A 99 -2.83 27.79 -3.73
N ALA A 100 -3.74 27.77 -4.71
CA ALA A 100 -3.47 27.26 -6.05
C ALA A 100 -2.49 28.13 -6.86
N ALA A 101 -2.37 29.42 -6.53
CA ALA A 101 -1.43 30.33 -7.17
C ALA A 101 0.00 30.22 -6.62
N LEU A 102 0.19 29.57 -5.46
CA LEU A 102 1.49 29.41 -4.82
C LEU A 102 2.22 28.17 -5.37
N PRO A 103 3.47 28.30 -5.85
CA PRO A 103 4.20 27.19 -6.48
C PRO A 103 4.65 26.10 -5.49
N ASN A 104 4.66 26.41 -4.19
CA ASN A 104 5.02 25.53 -3.09
C ASN A 104 3.80 24.81 -2.47
N VAL A 105 2.66 24.76 -3.17
CA VAL A 105 1.45 24.11 -2.69
C VAL A 105 0.98 23.06 -3.68
N ARG A 106 0.66 21.87 -3.16
CA ARG A 106 -0.08 20.84 -3.89
C ARG A 106 -1.43 20.61 -3.22
N LEU A 107 -2.50 20.92 -3.95
CA LEU A 107 -3.87 20.59 -3.55
C LEU A 107 -4.23 19.20 -4.08
N MET A 108 -4.64 18.29 -3.19
CA MET A 108 -4.96 16.91 -3.51
C MET A 108 -6.39 16.57 -3.06
N PRO A 109 -7.44 17.02 -3.80
CA PRO A 109 -8.80 16.54 -3.55
C PRO A 109 -8.91 15.05 -3.90
N ARG A 110 -9.97 14.38 -3.42
CA ARG A 110 -10.20 12.94 -3.63
C ARG A 110 -9.04 12.05 -3.16
N THR A 111 -8.24 12.53 -2.24
CA THR A 111 -7.05 11.87 -1.70
C THR A 111 -7.24 11.61 -0.22
N THR A 112 -7.47 10.36 0.13
CA THR A 112 -7.59 9.95 1.53
C THR A 112 -6.22 9.54 2.05
N VAL A 113 -5.71 10.21 3.09
CA VAL A 113 -4.56 9.70 3.85
C VAL A 113 -5.02 8.49 4.65
N THR A 114 -4.53 7.31 4.29
CA THR A 114 -5.02 6.03 4.77
C THR A 114 -4.20 5.47 5.93
N GLY A 115 -2.94 5.87 6.06
CA GLY A 115 -2.03 5.34 7.06
C GLY A 115 -0.95 6.32 7.47
N ALA A 116 -0.50 6.19 8.72
CA ALA A 116 0.67 6.88 9.26
C ALA A 116 1.65 5.79 9.70
N TYR A 117 2.91 5.95 9.32
CA TYR A 117 3.99 4.98 9.49
C TYR A 117 5.21 5.69 10.07
N ASP A 118 6.26 4.93 10.34
CA ASP A 118 7.52 5.44 10.88
C ASP A 118 8.15 6.55 10.00
N ASP A 119 8.99 7.37 10.64
CA ASP A 119 9.82 8.38 10.00
C ASP A 119 9.04 9.42 9.15
N GLY A 120 7.84 9.80 9.60
CA GLY A 120 7.03 10.81 8.92
C GLY A 120 6.45 10.33 7.58
N THR A 121 6.31 9.01 7.42
CA THR A 121 5.77 8.40 6.19
C THR A 121 4.25 8.21 6.29
N PHE A 122 3.53 8.63 5.25
CA PHE A 122 2.09 8.50 5.14
C PHE A 122 1.70 7.78 3.85
N GLY A 123 0.73 6.87 3.96
CA GLY A 123 0.08 6.25 2.81
C GLY A 123 -1.16 7.04 2.44
N ALA A 124 -1.38 7.33 1.16
CA ALA A 124 -2.61 7.97 0.69
C ALA A 124 -3.14 7.35 -0.60
N LEU A 125 -4.45 7.32 -0.76
CA LEU A 125 -5.11 6.84 -1.98
C LEU A 125 -5.80 8.01 -2.66
N GLU A 126 -5.37 8.33 -3.87
CA GLU A 126 -6.01 9.32 -4.73
C GLU A 126 -6.91 8.64 -5.76
N ARG A 127 -8.17 9.09 -5.85
CA ARG A 127 -9.12 8.64 -6.86
C ARG A 127 -9.04 9.53 -8.10
N VAL A 128 -8.11 9.18 -8.98
CA VAL A 128 -7.75 9.95 -10.18
C VAL A 128 -8.82 9.82 -11.28
N GLY A 129 -8.94 8.67 -11.93
CA GLY A 129 -9.84 8.48 -13.09
C GLY A 129 -11.23 7.96 -12.76
N LEU A 130 -11.51 7.52 -11.52
CA LEU A 130 -12.81 6.89 -11.17
C LEU A 130 -14.04 7.79 -11.37
N HIS A 131 -13.86 9.10 -11.37
CA HIS A 131 -14.93 10.09 -11.57
C HIS A 131 -15.00 10.62 -13.01
N VAL A 132 -14.16 10.10 -13.90
CA VAL A 132 -14.07 10.46 -15.31
C VAL A 132 -14.65 9.32 -16.14
N ALA A 133 -15.29 9.63 -17.26
CA ALA A 133 -15.80 8.62 -18.17
C ALA A 133 -14.63 7.75 -18.71
N PRO A 134 -14.76 6.41 -18.73
CA PRO A 134 -13.70 5.53 -19.24
C PRO A 134 -13.27 5.92 -20.67
N GLY A 135 -11.97 6.08 -20.88
CA GLY A 135 -11.38 6.43 -22.19
C GLY A 135 -11.42 7.91 -22.56
N ALA A 136 -12.00 8.80 -21.73
CA ALA A 136 -12.03 10.24 -22.01
C ALA A 136 -10.63 10.88 -21.99
N VAL A 137 -9.73 10.34 -21.18
CA VAL A 137 -8.31 10.70 -21.15
C VAL A 137 -7.50 9.40 -21.31
N PRO A 138 -6.71 9.26 -22.39
CA PRO A 138 -5.86 8.09 -22.58
C PRO A 138 -4.91 7.89 -21.39
N ASP A 139 -4.74 6.64 -20.98
CA ASP A 139 -3.80 6.22 -19.93
C ASP A 139 -3.98 6.88 -18.55
N LEU A 140 -5.09 7.57 -18.30
CA LEU A 140 -5.38 8.17 -16.99
C LEU A 140 -5.53 7.06 -15.93
N PRO A 141 -4.70 7.04 -14.88
CA PRO A 141 -4.84 6.06 -13.81
C PRO A 141 -6.22 6.14 -13.18
N ARG A 142 -6.81 4.99 -12.83
CA ARG A 142 -8.05 4.96 -12.05
C ARG A 142 -7.83 5.50 -10.66
N GLU A 143 -6.74 5.05 -10.05
CA GLU A 143 -6.30 5.41 -8.70
C GLU A 143 -4.78 5.44 -8.63
N ALA A 144 -4.24 6.30 -7.77
CA ALA A 144 -2.83 6.38 -7.45
C ALA A 144 -2.61 6.14 -5.96
N PHE A 145 -1.70 5.23 -5.61
CA PHE A 145 -1.30 5.00 -4.23
C PHE A 145 -0.01 5.76 -3.93
N TRP A 146 -0.11 6.72 -3.03
CA TRP A 146 0.96 7.63 -2.66
C TRP A 146 1.70 7.15 -1.40
N ARG A 147 3.03 7.21 -1.46
CA ARG A 147 3.90 7.29 -0.27
C ARG A 147 4.39 8.74 -0.12
N ILE A 148 3.88 9.42 0.89
CA ILE A 148 4.23 10.81 1.19
C ILE A 148 5.15 10.83 2.40
N VAL A 149 6.36 11.37 2.26
CA VAL A 149 7.29 11.58 3.37
C VAL A 149 7.25 13.06 3.75
N ALA A 150 6.74 13.37 4.93
CA ALA A 150 6.56 14.74 5.39
C ALA A 150 7.47 15.04 6.59
N ARG A 151 8.17 16.18 6.58
CA ARG A 151 9.00 16.58 7.73
C ARG A 151 8.13 16.86 8.95
N ARG A 152 6.97 17.49 8.74
CA ARG A 152 5.90 17.65 9.74
C ARG A 152 4.54 17.38 9.10
N ALA A 153 3.55 17.06 9.92
CA ALA A 153 2.18 16.89 9.46
C ALA A 153 1.18 17.46 10.46
N ILE A 154 0.00 17.86 9.97
CA ILE A 154 -1.11 18.34 10.79
C ILE A 154 -2.38 17.58 10.41
N LEU A 155 -2.93 16.86 11.39
CA LEU A 155 -4.21 16.18 11.27
C LEU A 155 -5.37 17.13 11.54
N CYS A 156 -6.05 17.51 10.47
CA CYS A 156 -7.24 18.37 10.45
C CYS A 156 -8.50 17.58 10.00
N ALA A 157 -8.55 16.27 10.27
CA ALA A 157 -9.58 15.34 9.78
C ALA A 157 -10.95 15.45 10.49
N GLY A 158 -11.18 16.55 11.21
CA GLY A 158 -12.45 16.85 11.86
C GLY A 158 -12.92 15.82 12.89
N ALA A 159 -14.24 15.76 13.08
CA ALA A 159 -14.93 14.81 13.93
C ALA A 159 -16.15 14.24 13.21
N LEU A 160 -16.49 12.98 13.51
CA LEU A 160 -17.62 12.25 12.93
C LEU A 160 -18.83 12.35 13.87
N GLU A 161 -20.00 12.71 13.34
CA GLU A 161 -21.23 12.71 14.14
C GLU A 161 -21.65 11.30 14.48
N ARG A 162 -22.16 11.08 15.70
CA ARG A 162 -22.66 9.78 16.16
C ARG A 162 -24.17 9.78 16.33
N PRO A 163 -24.85 8.64 16.10
CA PRO A 163 -26.27 8.50 16.36
C PRO A 163 -26.57 8.39 17.87
N ILE A 164 -27.85 8.47 18.22
CA ILE A 164 -28.38 8.08 19.54
C ILE A 164 -29.16 6.78 19.33
N ALA A 165 -28.79 5.70 20.03
CA ALA A 165 -29.51 4.44 19.91
C ALA A 165 -30.92 4.59 20.50
N HIS A 166 -31.95 4.25 19.73
CA HIS A 166 -33.34 4.27 20.18
C HIS A 166 -34.14 3.23 19.37
N PRO A 167 -35.33 2.83 19.83
CA PRO A 167 -36.10 1.81 19.13
C PRO A 167 -36.41 2.18 17.67
N ASP A 168 -36.13 1.23 16.77
CA ASP A 168 -36.37 1.32 15.33
C ASP A 168 -35.61 2.48 14.63
N ASN A 169 -34.37 2.74 15.05
CA ASN A 169 -33.50 3.78 14.52
C ASN A 169 -32.76 3.43 13.20
N ASP A 170 -33.04 2.27 12.60
CA ASP A 170 -32.47 1.81 11.32
C ASP A 170 -33.38 2.11 10.11
N ARG A 171 -34.59 2.62 10.35
CA ARG A 171 -35.60 2.82 9.30
C ARG A 171 -35.11 3.80 8.21
N PRO A 172 -35.34 3.53 6.91
CA PRO A 172 -35.04 4.50 5.86
C PRO A 172 -35.72 5.86 6.14
N GLY A 173 -34.94 6.93 6.13
CA GLY A 173 -35.35 8.26 6.60
C GLY A 173 -34.78 8.65 7.96
N VAL A 174 -34.18 7.72 8.72
CA VAL A 174 -33.32 8.08 9.85
C VAL A 174 -31.92 8.40 9.33
N MET A 175 -31.38 9.57 9.66
CA MET A 175 -30.09 10.05 9.16
C MET A 175 -29.34 10.82 10.27
N LEU A 176 -28.02 10.92 10.17
CA LEU A 176 -27.26 11.89 10.97
C LEU A 176 -27.62 13.32 10.54
N ALA A 177 -27.75 14.25 11.49
CA ALA A 177 -28.16 15.63 11.23
C ALA A 177 -27.18 16.37 10.31
N SER A 178 -25.89 16.13 10.50
CA SER A 178 -24.82 16.66 9.65
C SER A 178 -24.86 16.12 8.22
N GLY A 179 -25.13 14.82 8.05
CA GLY A 179 -25.33 14.21 6.74
C GLY A 179 -26.54 14.81 6.02
N LEU A 180 -27.65 14.96 6.73
CA LEU A 180 -28.87 15.59 6.20
C LEU A 180 -28.62 17.04 5.76
N ARG A 181 -27.94 17.83 6.60
CA ARG A 181 -27.58 19.22 6.29
C ARG A 181 -26.66 19.30 5.09
N ALA A 182 -25.64 18.43 5.00
CA ALA A 182 -24.80 18.34 3.81
C ALA A 182 -25.61 18.02 2.56
N HIS A 183 -26.59 17.12 2.66
CA HIS A 183 -27.46 16.78 1.54
C HIS A 183 -28.30 17.94 1.02
N ALA A 184 -28.90 18.71 1.92
CA ALA A 184 -29.64 19.91 1.58
C ALA A 184 -28.71 20.99 1.00
N ALA A 185 -27.60 21.29 1.67
CA ALA A 185 -26.71 22.40 1.35
C ALA A 185 -25.91 22.21 0.06
N ARG A 186 -25.39 21.00 -0.18
CA ARG A 186 -24.46 20.72 -1.29
C ARG A 186 -25.13 20.22 -2.55
N TRP A 187 -26.24 19.49 -2.41
CA TRP A 187 -26.92 18.82 -3.52
C TRP A 187 -28.39 19.22 -3.66
N GLY A 188 -28.90 20.14 -2.81
CA GLY A 188 -30.27 20.65 -2.94
C GLY A 188 -31.36 19.60 -2.67
N ILE A 189 -31.05 18.57 -1.88
CA ILE A 189 -32.00 17.49 -1.60
C ILE A 189 -33.02 17.93 -0.55
N ASN A 190 -34.30 17.85 -0.89
CA ASN A 190 -35.39 18.08 0.05
C ASN A 190 -35.68 16.81 0.87
N PRO A 191 -35.49 16.82 2.20
CA PRO A 191 -35.73 15.65 3.04
C PRO A 191 -37.20 15.44 3.43
N GLY A 192 -38.09 16.34 2.99
CA GLY A 192 -39.46 16.41 3.48
C GLY A 192 -39.49 16.96 4.91
N ARG A 193 -40.52 16.58 5.66
CA ARG A 193 -40.75 17.04 7.02
C ARG A 193 -39.82 16.34 8.01
N VAL A 194 -39.08 17.10 8.81
CA VAL A 194 -37.96 16.59 9.63
C VAL A 194 -38.24 16.71 11.12
N VAL A 195 -37.99 15.65 11.88
CA VAL A 195 -37.78 15.74 13.34
C VAL A 195 -36.28 15.67 13.60
N VAL A 196 -35.77 16.56 14.45
CA VAL A 196 -34.36 16.55 14.89
C VAL A 196 -34.31 16.05 16.33
N PHE A 197 -33.55 14.99 16.58
CA PHE A 197 -33.29 14.46 17.91
C PHE A 197 -31.83 14.65 18.27
N SER A 198 -31.58 15.45 19.30
CA SER A 198 -30.22 15.82 19.71
C SER A 198 -30.02 15.71 21.21
N ASN A 199 -28.76 15.60 21.63
CA ASN A 199 -28.33 15.68 23.03
C ASN A 199 -27.28 16.79 23.26
N ASN A 200 -27.06 17.65 22.27
CA ASN A 200 -26.03 18.68 22.26
C ASN A 200 -26.42 19.86 21.36
N ASP A 201 -25.67 20.96 21.43
CA ASP A 201 -26.05 22.20 20.76
C ASP A 201 -25.97 22.13 19.23
N SER A 202 -25.21 21.20 18.65
CA SER A 202 -25.11 21.09 17.19
C SER A 202 -26.41 20.63 16.53
N GLY A 203 -27.31 19.98 17.27
CA GLY A 203 -28.62 19.60 16.74
C GLY A 203 -29.54 20.80 16.51
N LEU A 204 -29.55 21.75 17.45
CA LEU A 204 -30.34 22.98 17.31
C LEU A 204 -29.79 23.82 16.15
N ASP A 205 -28.47 23.92 16.04
CA ASP A 205 -27.82 24.61 14.92
C ASP A 205 -28.15 23.96 13.57
N ALA A 206 -28.21 22.63 13.52
CA ALA A 206 -28.64 21.91 12.32
C ALA A 206 -30.11 22.20 11.98
N ALA A 207 -31.01 22.23 12.97
CA ALA A 207 -32.42 22.55 12.78
C ALA A 207 -32.61 23.98 12.23
N ARG A 208 -31.89 24.97 12.79
CA ARG A 208 -31.90 26.36 12.29
C ARG A 208 -31.34 26.46 10.88
N GLY A 209 -30.22 25.78 10.60
CA GLY A 209 -29.62 25.76 9.27
C GLY A 209 -30.53 25.15 8.21
N LEU A 210 -31.18 24.02 8.52
CA LEU A 210 -32.17 23.39 7.65
C LEU A 210 -33.40 24.30 7.43
N THR A 211 -33.88 24.95 8.48
CA THR A 211 -34.97 25.94 8.39
C THR A 211 -34.61 27.08 7.45
N ALA A 212 -33.40 27.62 7.54
CA ALA A 212 -32.90 28.67 6.65
C ALA A 212 -32.80 28.23 5.18
N MET A 213 -32.68 26.91 4.92
CA MET A 213 -32.73 26.31 3.59
C MET A 213 -34.16 25.96 3.12
N GLY A 214 -35.18 26.33 3.91
CA GLY A 214 -36.59 26.08 3.58
C GLY A 214 -37.08 24.68 3.92
N VAL A 215 -36.35 23.91 4.74
CA VAL A 215 -36.79 22.60 5.22
C VAL A 215 -37.76 22.76 6.40
N GLU A 216 -38.89 22.05 6.35
CA GLU A 216 -39.88 22.05 7.43
C GLU A 216 -39.42 21.20 8.61
N ILE A 217 -39.18 21.85 9.76
CA ILE A 217 -38.90 21.17 11.03
C ILE A 217 -40.22 20.92 11.77
N ALA A 218 -40.62 19.65 11.84
CA ALA A 218 -41.79 19.18 12.59
C ALA A 218 -41.58 19.16 14.11
N GLY A 219 -40.32 19.06 14.57
CA GLY A 219 -40.00 19.11 15.98
C GLY A 219 -38.51 19.01 16.25
N TYR A 220 -38.03 19.82 17.19
CA TYR A 220 -36.71 19.70 17.80
C TYR A 220 -36.86 19.03 19.17
N VAL A 221 -36.23 17.87 19.34
CA VAL A 221 -36.32 17.02 20.53
C VAL A 221 -34.98 16.97 21.22
N ASP A 222 -34.94 17.36 22.50
CA ASP A 222 -33.72 17.42 23.29
C ASP A 222 -33.99 16.89 24.71
N PRO A 223 -33.21 15.91 25.22
CA PRO A 223 -33.38 15.40 26.57
C PRO A 223 -32.94 16.41 27.65
N ARG A 224 -32.24 17.48 27.26
CA ARG A 224 -31.79 18.54 28.17
C ARG A 224 -32.92 19.56 28.40
N PRO A 225 -32.87 20.33 29.49
CA PRO A 225 -33.81 21.43 29.74
C PRO A 225 -33.45 22.66 28.89
N VAL A 226 -33.53 22.53 27.56
CA VAL A 226 -33.26 23.64 26.63
C VAL A 226 -34.34 24.71 26.71
N ALA A 227 -33.96 25.94 27.01
CA ALA A 227 -34.86 27.08 27.13
C ALA A 227 -34.77 27.99 25.90
N VAL A 228 -35.17 27.46 24.74
CA VAL A 228 -35.13 28.19 23.45
C VAL A 228 -36.53 28.34 22.87
N THR A 229 -36.76 29.45 22.17
CA THR A 229 -37.97 29.70 21.38
C THR A 229 -37.57 29.74 19.92
N GLU A 230 -38.20 28.91 19.11
CA GLU A 230 -37.90 28.75 17.68
C GLU A 230 -39.19 28.87 16.86
N ALA A 231 -39.04 29.03 15.54
CA ALA A 231 -40.18 29.05 14.61
C ALA A 231 -40.83 27.66 14.42
N PHE A 232 -40.22 26.61 14.98
CA PHE A 232 -40.68 25.23 14.94
C PHE A 232 -40.93 24.69 16.36
N PRO A 233 -41.72 23.61 16.52
CA PRO A 233 -41.99 23.02 17.83
C PRO A 233 -40.69 22.56 18.53
N VAL A 234 -40.53 22.93 19.80
CA VAL A 234 -39.41 22.52 20.65
C VAL A 234 -39.93 21.66 21.79
N TYR A 235 -39.35 20.48 21.95
CA TYR A 235 -39.65 19.51 22.99
C TYR A 235 -38.43 19.38 23.91
N PRO A 236 -38.32 20.22 24.96
CA PRO A 236 -37.26 20.10 25.96
C PRO A 236 -37.57 18.95 26.93
N ASN A 237 -36.54 18.39 27.56
CA ASN A 237 -36.66 17.21 28.43
C ASN A 237 -37.44 16.06 27.76
N ALA A 238 -37.19 15.84 26.47
CA ALA A 238 -37.92 14.87 25.66
C ALA A 238 -36.99 13.92 24.91
N GLN A 239 -37.50 12.75 24.55
CA GLN A 239 -36.74 11.71 23.86
C GLN A 239 -37.56 11.08 22.74
N VAL A 240 -36.90 10.70 21.66
CA VAL A 240 -37.50 9.82 20.64
C VAL A 240 -37.47 8.39 21.14
N ILE A 241 -38.64 7.73 21.13
CA ILE A 241 -38.81 6.41 21.75
C ILE A 241 -39.29 5.32 20.79
N ALA A 242 -39.71 5.67 19.57
CA ALA A 242 -40.06 4.71 18.51
C ALA A 242 -40.21 5.42 17.16
N THR A 243 -40.18 4.65 16.07
CA THR A 243 -40.48 5.15 14.72
C THR A 243 -41.50 4.24 14.01
N ARG A 244 -42.30 4.79 13.08
CA ARG A 244 -43.26 4.03 12.25
C ARG A 244 -42.99 4.19 10.76
N GLY A 245 -43.35 3.14 10.00
CA GLY A 245 -43.41 3.15 8.54
C GLY A 245 -42.86 1.87 7.90
N ARG A 246 -43.33 1.50 6.70
CA ARG A 246 -43.00 0.19 6.08
C ARG A 246 -41.76 0.23 5.19
N LEU A 247 -41.71 1.17 4.26
CA LEU A 247 -40.59 1.35 3.30
C LEU A 247 -39.82 2.65 3.55
N GLY A 248 -40.08 3.29 4.68
CA GLY A 248 -39.50 4.56 5.08
C GLY A 248 -40.26 5.12 6.27
N LEU A 249 -39.68 6.13 6.90
CA LEU A 249 -40.25 6.83 8.05
C LEU A 249 -41.52 7.60 7.67
N THR A 250 -42.56 7.46 8.48
CA THR A 250 -43.80 8.25 8.37
C THR A 250 -44.13 9.04 9.64
N SER A 251 -43.69 8.56 10.81
CA SER A 251 -43.87 9.29 12.06
C SER A 251 -42.86 8.86 13.14
N VAL A 252 -42.63 9.75 14.08
CA VAL A 252 -41.70 9.61 15.21
C VAL A 252 -42.49 9.75 16.51
N ALA A 253 -42.29 8.84 17.46
CA ALA A 253 -42.86 8.94 18.80
C ALA A 253 -41.92 9.71 19.73
N ILE A 254 -42.43 10.78 20.32
CA ILE A 254 -41.71 11.65 21.24
C ILE A 254 -42.33 11.49 22.64
N ARG A 255 -41.53 11.09 23.62
CA ARG A 255 -41.88 11.10 25.03
C ARG A 255 -41.47 12.45 25.62
N HIS A 256 -42.42 13.21 26.17
CA HIS A 256 -42.21 14.51 26.78
C HIS A 256 -43.05 14.63 28.06
N ALA A 257 -42.97 15.75 28.78
CA ALA A 257 -43.67 15.95 30.07
C ALA A 257 -45.20 15.75 30.00
N GLY A 258 -45.80 15.95 28.82
CA GLY A 258 -47.24 15.77 28.58
C GLY A 258 -47.65 14.35 28.15
N GLY A 259 -46.73 13.38 28.16
CA GLY A 259 -46.96 12.01 27.71
C GLY A 259 -46.22 11.68 26.41
N THR A 260 -46.83 10.88 25.55
CA THR A 260 -46.24 10.46 24.27
C THR A 260 -47.04 11.03 23.11
N SER A 261 -46.36 11.73 22.20
CA SER A 261 -46.94 12.26 20.96
C SER A 261 -46.35 11.59 19.74
N TRP A 262 -47.17 11.31 18.72
CA TRP A 262 -46.70 10.90 17.40
C TRP A 262 -46.66 12.12 16.48
N VAL A 263 -45.49 12.40 15.94
CA VAL A 263 -45.27 13.51 15.00
C VAL A 263 -45.01 12.95 13.62
N GLU A 264 -45.77 13.40 12.63
CA GLU A 264 -45.55 13.02 11.23
C GLU A 264 -44.25 13.62 10.70
N ALA A 265 -43.39 12.77 10.16
CA ALA A 265 -42.11 13.15 9.60
C ALA A 265 -41.65 12.11 8.57
N ARG A 266 -40.96 12.57 7.53
CA ARG A 266 -40.28 11.72 6.54
C ARG A 266 -38.81 11.48 6.89
N THR A 267 -38.24 12.34 7.72
CA THR A 267 -36.87 12.21 8.18
C THR A 267 -36.73 12.44 9.67
N LEU A 268 -35.90 11.61 10.31
CA LEU A 268 -35.44 11.78 11.67
C LEU A 268 -33.93 12.04 11.62
N ALA A 269 -33.54 13.27 11.95
CA ALA A 269 -32.14 13.69 12.02
C ALA A 269 -31.59 13.44 13.43
N LEU A 270 -30.49 12.69 13.54
CA LEU A 270 -29.84 12.35 14.80
C LEU A 270 -28.58 13.18 14.99
N ALA A 271 -28.48 13.86 16.14
CA ALA A 271 -27.31 14.61 16.57
C ALA A 271 -26.89 14.16 17.97
N GLY A 272 -26.22 13.00 18.06
CA GLY A 272 -25.81 12.35 19.32
C GLY A 272 -24.45 12.78 19.88
N GLY A 273 -23.80 13.73 19.20
CA GLY A 273 -22.48 14.29 19.54
C GLY A 273 -21.43 13.95 18.49
N TRP A 274 -20.19 14.33 18.77
CA TRP A 274 -19.08 14.25 17.82
C TRP A 274 -17.94 13.37 18.36
N ASN A 275 -17.43 12.48 17.50
CA ASN A 275 -16.26 11.65 17.74
C ASN A 275 -15.07 12.22 16.96
N PRO A 276 -14.10 12.87 17.62
CA PRO A 276 -12.86 13.31 16.98
C PRO A 276 -12.18 12.19 16.21
N SER A 277 -11.62 12.52 15.04
CA SER A 277 -10.95 11.54 14.17
C SER A 277 -9.58 11.11 14.73
N VAL A 278 -9.58 10.14 15.65
CA VAL A 278 -8.37 9.64 16.32
C VAL A 278 -7.60 8.56 15.54
N HIS A 279 -8.16 8.05 14.44
CA HIS A 279 -7.68 6.87 13.71
C HIS A 279 -6.17 6.94 13.38
N LEU A 280 -5.73 7.98 12.67
CA LEU A 280 -4.33 8.13 12.26
C LEU A 280 -3.39 8.25 13.45
N THR A 281 -3.81 8.93 14.53
CA THR A 281 -2.99 9.09 15.74
C THR A 281 -2.79 7.78 16.52
N CYS A 282 -3.59 6.76 16.21
CA CYS A 282 -3.50 5.44 16.84
C CYS A 282 -2.73 4.40 16.00
N HIS A 283 -2.27 4.74 14.79
CA HIS A 283 -1.58 3.78 13.91
C HIS A 283 -0.20 3.35 14.40
N LEU A 284 0.45 4.16 15.25
CA LEU A 284 1.72 3.85 15.91
C LEU A 284 1.52 3.47 17.39
N ASN A 285 0.48 2.67 17.66
CA ASN A 285 0.09 2.20 19.01
C ASN A 285 -0.31 3.30 20.01
N GLY A 286 -0.53 4.53 19.53
CA GLY A 286 -1.12 5.60 20.33
C GLY A 286 -2.51 5.23 20.84
N ARG A 287 -2.81 5.56 22.10
CA ARG A 287 -4.14 5.39 22.70
C ARG A 287 -4.77 6.76 22.91
N PRO A 288 -6.04 6.96 22.51
CA PRO A 288 -6.70 8.24 22.70
C PRO A 288 -7.10 8.42 24.17
N ASP A 289 -7.25 9.67 24.59
CA ASP A 289 -7.68 10.05 25.93
C ASP A 289 -9.18 10.37 25.94
N TRP A 290 -9.86 10.15 27.05
CA TRP A 290 -11.29 10.46 27.18
C TRP A 290 -11.48 11.92 27.63
N SER A 291 -12.41 12.64 26.99
CA SER A 291 -12.79 14.00 27.32
C SER A 291 -14.25 14.04 27.74
N ASP A 292 -14.49 14.20 29.04
CA ASP A 292 -15.85 14.38 29.60
C ASP A 292 -16.60 15.59 29.03
N PRO A 293 -15.99 16.78 28.85
CA PRO A 293 -16.69 17.96 28.33
C PRO A 293 -17.37 17.76 26.98
N ILE A 294 -16.84 16.88 26.12
CA ILE A 294 -17.41 16.58 24.80
C ILE A 294 -17.97 15.16 24.69
N ALA A 295 -17.88 14.39 25.79
CA ALA A 295 -18.20 12.97 25.86
C ALA A 295 -17.61 12.18 24.67
N ALA A 296 -16.29 12.27 24.46
CA ALA A 296 -15.64 11.61 23.34
C ALA A 296 -14.16 11.32 23.61
N PHE A 297 -13.58 10.41 22.81
CA PHE A 297 -12.14 10.20 22.77
C PHE A 297 -11.46 11.30 21.93
N VAL A 298 -10.37 11.86 22.44
CA VAL A 298 -9.49 12.82 21.76
C VAL A 298 -8.11 12.22 21.53
N PRO A 299 -7.36 12.66 20.51
CA PRO A 299 -5.99 12.22 20.32
C PRO A 299 -5.10 12.60 21.50
N ARG A 300 -4.13 11.73 21.78
CA ARG A 300 -3.03 12.04 22.68
C ARG A 300 -1.94 12.79 21.93
N ASP A 301 -1.47 13.89 22.50
CA ASP A 301 -0.36 14.65 21.94
C ASP A 301 0.90 13.78 21.80
N GLY A 302 1.57 13.90 20.65
CA GLY A 302 2.80 13.16 20.37
C GLY A 302 2.62 11.66 20.07
N ALA A 303 1.39 11.17 19.93
CA ALA A 303 1.12 9.76 19.63
C ALA A 303 1.72 9.28 18.28
N VAL A 304 1.90 10.20 17.33
CA VAL A 304 2.65 10.00 16.09
C VAL A 304 3.74 11.07 16.03
N PRO A 305 5.04 10.72 16.04
CA PRO A 305 6.12 11.70 15.98
C PRO A 305 6.00 12.62 14.77
N GLY A 306 6.15 13.93 14.98
CA GLY A 306 6.07 14.94 13.91
C GLY A 306 4.66 15.25 13.39
N LEU A 307 3.61 14.61 13.92
CA LEU A 307 2.21 14.91 13.61
C LEU A 307 1.55 15.71 14.75
N ARG A 308 1.02 16.89 14.42
CA ARG A 308 0.16 17.68 15.30
C ARG A 308 -1.32 17.44 14.97
N VAL A 309 -2.22 17.59 15.92
CA VAL A 309 -3.67 17.53 15.68
C VAL A 309 -4.27 18.90 15.91
N ALA A 310 -5.23 19.31 15.07
CA ALA A 310 -5.90 20.59 15.18
C ALA A 310 -7.39 20.52 14.83
N GLY A 311 -8.15 21.51 15.29
CA GLY A 311 -9.58 21.70 15.05
C GLY A 311 -10.45 20.67 15.74
N ALA A 312 -11.55 20.31 15.08
CA ALA A 312 -12.50 19.31 15.61
C ALA A 312 -11.86 17.94 15.86
N ALA A 313 -10.74 17.60 15.21
CA ALA A 313 -9.98 16.38 15.46
C ALA A 313 -9.34 16.34 16.86
N ARG A 314 -9.18 17.49 17.54
CA ARG A 314 -8.78 17.57 18.95
C ARG A 314 -9.88 18.12 19.88
N GLY A 315 -11.13 18.12 19.42
CA GLY A 315 -12.29 18.52 20.22
C GLY A 315 -12.67 20.02 20.17
N GLN A 316 -12.10 20.81 19.25
CA GLN A 316 -12.51 22.20 19.02
C GLN A 316 -13.63 22.25 17.98
N PHE A 317 -14.88 22.54 18.37
CA PHE A 317 -16.03 22.40 17.47
C PHE A 317 -16.57 23.72 16.88
N SER A 318 -16.26 24.87 17.46
CA SER A 318 -16.68 26.15 16.86
C SER A 318 -15.83 26.48 15.63
N THR A 319 -16.41 27.25 14.69
CA THR A 319 -15.69 27.63 13.46
C THR A 319 -14.52 28.55 13.79
N THR A 320 -14.73 29.52 14.68
CA THR A 320 -13.67 30.42 15.16
C THR A 320 -12.51 29.67 15.81
N ALA A 321 -12.80 28.73 16.72
CA ALA A 321 -11.76 27.92 17.35
C ALA A 321 -11.00 27.08 16.32
N CYS A 322 -11.71 26.47 15.36
CA CYS A 322 -11.07 25.71 14.28
C CYS A 322 -10.11 26.56 13.42
N LEU A 323 -10.50 27.79 13.06
CA LEU A 323 -9.68 28.70 12.27
C LEU A 323 -8.42 29.13 13.04
N ALA A 324 -8.57 29.52 14.31
CA ALA A 324 -7.47 29.93 15.18
C ALA A 324 -6.47 28.79 15.43
N ASP A 325 -6.99 27.59 15.69
CA ASP A 325 -6.17 26.42 15.96
C ASP A 325 -5.41 25.94 14.72
N GLY A 326 -5.95 26.15 13.52
CA GLY A 326 -5.25 25.92 12.26
C GLY A 326 -4.00 26.81 12.11
N ILE A 327 -4.11 28.10 12.44
CA ILE A 327 -2.97 29.02 12.48
C ILE A 327 -1.93 28.54 13.50
N ALA A 328 -2.35 28.26 14.73
CA ALA A 328 -1.47 27.86 15.82
C ALA A 328 -0.72 26.55 15.52
N ALA A 329 -1.40 25.56 14.94
CA ALA A 329 -0.80 24.29 14.56
C ALA A 329 0.25 24.47 13.45
N ALA A 330 -0.02 25.32 12.45
CA ALA A 330 0.95 25.65 11.42
C ALA A 330 2.15 26.40 11.99
N GLN A 331 1.95 27.38 12.87
CA GLN A 331 3.04 28.09 13.55
C GLN A 331 3.94 27.12 14.34
N GLY A 332 3.35 26.17 15.07
CA GLY A 332 4.10 25.14 15.78
C GLY A 332 4.89 24.23 14.83
N ALA A 333 4.29 23.78 13.72
CA ALA A 333 4.97 22.95 12.74
C ALA A 333 6.11 23.70 12.03
N LEU A 334 5.91 24.97 11.67
CA LEU A 334 6.94 25.82 11.05
C LEU A 334 8.10 26.08 12.01
N ALA A 335 7.82 26.33 13.29
CA ALA A 335 8.85 26.49 14.32
C ALA A 335 9.72 25.22 14.43
N ASP A 336 9.10 24.03 14.43
CA ASP A 336 9.83 22.76 14.45
C ASP A 336 10.73 22.55 13.20
N LEU A 337 10.40 23.22 12.09
CA LEU A 337 11.15 23.19 10.83
C LEU A 337 12.21 24.29 10.73
N GLY A 338 12.24 25.23 11.67
CA GLY A 338 13.09 26.42 11.63
C GLY A 338 12.62 27.49 10.64
N ILE A 339 11.34 27.48 10.26
CA ILE A 339 10.73 28.44 9.32
C ILE A 339 9.95 29.50 10.11
N ALA A 340 10.17 30.77 9.82
CA ALA A 340 9.46 31.87 10.48
C ALA A 340 7.99 31.93 9.99
N ALA A 341 7.04 31.85 10.93
CA ALA A 341 5.63 31.93 10.58
C ALA A 341 5.20 33.38 10.27
N PRO A 342 4.39 33.61 9.23
CA PRO A 342 3.84 34.92 8.95
C PRO A 342 2.76 35.29 9.98
N GLN A 343 2.51 36.59 10.12
CA GLN A 343 1.35 37.06 10.84
C GLN A 343 0.09 36.79 10.00
N MET A 344 -0.89 36.12 10.60
CA MET A 344 -2.16 35.79 9.96
C MET A 344 -3.32 36.50 10.67
N ALA A 345 -4.22 37.11 9.91
CA ALA A 345 -5.46 37.63 10.44
C ALA A 345 -6.45 36.48 10.68
N LEU A 346 -7.07 36.45 11.85
CA LEU A 346 -8.15 35.50 12.16
C LEU A 346 -9.48 36.05 11.57
N PRO A 347 -10.12 35.36 10.62
CA PRO A 347 -11.41 35.78 10.09
C PRO A 347 -12.49 35.72 11.18
N THR A 348 -13.46 36.65 11.12
CA THR A 348 -14.67 36.58 11.95
C THR A 348 -15.49 35.35 11.57
N ALA A 349 -15.98 34.58 12.55
CA ALA A 349 -16.81 33.41 12.32
C ALA A 349 -17.69 33.12 13.56
N PRO A 350 -18.69 32.23 13.43
CA PRO A 350 -19.47 31.77 14.58
C PRO A 350 -18.61 31.03 15.60
N ASP A 351 -18.74 31.45 16.85
CA ASP A 351 -18.12 30.83 18.02
C ASP A 351 -19.18 30.14 18.89
N THR A 352 -19.99 29.27 18.28
CA THR A 352 -21.10 28.63 19.00
C THR A 352 -20.55 27.72 20.10
N PRO A 353 -21.05 27.84 21.35
CA PRO A 353 -20.75 26.91 22.42
C PRO A 353 -21.17 25.47 22.07
N TYR A 354 -20.52 24.51 22.72
CA TYR A 354 -20.89 23.10 22.60
C TYR A 354 -21.11 22.50 23.99
N ALA A 355 -22.36 22.52 24.45
CA ALA A 355 -22.80 21.73 25.59
C ALA A 355 -23.37 20.38 25.11
N ILE A 356 -23.13 19.33 25.88
CA ILE A 356 -23.65 17.98 25.63
C ILE A 356 -24.11 17.33 26.93
N ALA A 357 -25.20 16.58 26.87
CA ALA A 357 -25.56 15.60 27.90
C ALA A 357 -25.37 14.19 27.32
N PRO A 358 -24.54 13.32 27.93
CA PRO A 358 -24.34 11.96 27.43
C PRO A 358 -25.68 11.20 27.35
N LEU A 359 -26.06 10.80 26.14
CA LEU A 359 -27.21 9.93 25.90
C LEU A 359 -26.82 8.95 24.78
N TRP A 360 -26.54 7.71 25.17
CA TRP A 360 -26.03 6.67 24.27
C TRP A 360 -27.15 5.77 23.74
N ALA A 361 -28.10 5.45 24.61
CA ALA A 361 -29.27 4.63 24.29
C ALA A 361 -30.51 5.15 25.04
N VAL A 362 -31.67 5.10 24.37
CA VAL A 362 -32.97 5.42 24.95
C VAL A 362 -33.64 4.14 25.47
N ASP A 363 -34.02 4.14 26.74
CA ASP A 363 -34.78 3.05 27.34
C ASP A 363 -36.28 3.18 27.06
N ALA A 364 -36.72 2.48 26.02
CA ALA A 364 -38.11 2.49 25.56
C ALA A 364 -38.63 1.14 25.05
N GLY A 365 -37.86 0.07 25.20
CA GLY A 365 -38.18 -1.25 24.66
C GLY A 365 -38.14 -1.31 23.12
N GLY A 366 -37.91 -2.49 22.55
CA GLY A 366 -37.70 -2.65 21.11
C GLY A 366 -36.22 -2.71 20.72
N ARG A 367 -35.93 -2.68 19.41
CA ARG A 367 -34.55 -2.83 18.88
C ARG A 367 -33.91 -1.47 18.70
N ALA A 368 -32.84 -1.20 19.46
CA ALA A 368 -32.02 -0.02 19.30
C ALA A 368 -30.68 -0.42 18.68
N TRP A 369 -30.45 0.00 17.44
CA TRP A 369 -29.30 -0.37 16.63
C TRP A 369 -28.09 0.53 16.92
N LEU A 370 -26.92 -0.09 16.99
CA LEU A 370 -25.62 0.54 17.20
C LEU A 370 -24.79 0.47 15.91
N ASP A 371 -24.65 -0.72 15.34
CA ASP A 371 -23.98 -0.97 14.06
C ASP A 371 -25.00 -1.38 13.01
N PHE A 372 -25.29 -0.46 12.09
CA PHE A 372 -26.30 -0.67 11.06
C PHE A 372 -25.84 -1.64 9.96
N ALA A 373 -24.54 -1.80 9.74
CA ALA A 373 -24.03 -2.64 8.66
C ALA A 373 -24.00 -4.12 9.06
N ASN A 374 -23.76 -4.39 10.34
CA ASN A 374 -23.70 -5.74 10.90
C ASN A 374 -24.90 -6.09 11.77
N ASP A 375 -25.96 -5.28 11.75
CA ASP A 375 -27.19 -5.53 12.49
C ASP A 375 -26.97 -5.74 14.01
N VAL A 376 -26.09 -4.94 14.62
CA VAL A 376 -25.79 -5.03 16.07
C VAL A 376 -26.65 -4.06 16.85
N THR A 377 -27.32 -4.56 17.89
CA THR A 377 -28.16 -3.77 18.80
C THR A 377 -27.56 -3.62 20.20
N THR A 378 -28.12 -2.70 21.00
CA THR A 378 -27.77 -2.57 22.43
C THR A 378 -27.99 -3.87 23.21
N LYS A 379 -28.98 -4.67 22.81
CA LYS A 379 -29.27 -5.99 23.41
C LYS A 379 -28.13 -6.97 23.19
N ASP A 380 -27.53 -6.98 21.99
CA ASP A 380 -26.45 -7.92 21.64
C ASP A 380 -25.18 -7.61 22.43
N VAL A 381 -24.84 -6.32 22.58
CA VAL A 381 -23.72 -5.89 23.44
C VAL A 381 -23.95 -6.26 24.90
N THR A 382 -25.18 -6.05 25.40
CA THR A 382 -25.55 -6.42 26.77
C THR A 382 -25.52 -7.94 26.98
N LEU A 383 -25.96 -8.72 25.99
CA LEU A 383 -25.88 -10.18 26.01
C LEU A 383 -24.43 -10.66 26.04
N ALA A 384 -23.56 -10.09 25.20
CA ALA A 384 -22.14 -10.41 25.19
C ALA A 384 -21.52 -10.21 26.58
N ALA A 385 -21.82 -9.10 27.26
CA ALA A 385 -21.37 -8.86 28.63
C ALA A 385 -21.89 -9.92 29.62
N ARG A 386 -23.18 -10.29 29.53
CA ARG A 386 -23.79 -11.33 30.40
C ARG A 386 -23.18 -12.71 30.20
N GLU A 387 -22.74 -13.03 28.99
CA GLU A 387 -22.07 -14.30 28.67
C GLU A 387 -20.57 -14.30 28.98
N GLY A 388 -20.04 -13.24 29.59
CA GLY A 388 -18.65 -13.15 30.03
C GLY A 388 -17.70 -12.51 29.02
N PHE A 389 -18.19 -12.03 27.87
CA PHE A 389 -17.41 -11.30 26.88
C PHE A 389 -17.27 -9.81 27.25
N GLY A 390 -16.80 -9.54 28.47
CA GLY A 390 -16.71 -8.19 29.04
C GLY A 390 -15.57 -7.32 28.48
N SER A 391 -14.57 -7.87 27.79
CA SER A 391 -13.55 -7.04 27.13
C SER A 391 -14.08 -6.46 25.82
N VAL A 392 -13.66 -5.25 25.45
CA VAL A 392 -14.07 -4.64 24.18
C VAL A 392 -13.73 -5.51 22.97
N GLU A 393 -12.57 -6.15 22.98
CA GLU A 393 -12.10 -7.02 21.90
C GLU A 393 -12.93 -8.32 21.81
N HIS A 394 -13.39 -8.86 22.94
CA HIS A 394 -14.31 -10.01 22.95
C HIS A 394 -15.72 -9.61 22.49
N MET A 395 -16.27 -8.51 23.00
CA MET A 395 -17.58 -7.99 22.57
C MET A 395 -17.61 -7.74 21.06
N LYS A 396 -16.55 -7.12 20.50
CA LYS A 396 -16.38 -6.93 19.05
C LYS A 396 -16.45 -8.24 18.27
N ARG A 397 -15.71 -9.27 18.69
CA ARG A 397 -15.65 -10.57 17.99
C ARG A 397 -16.94 -11.38 18.14
N TYR A 398 -17.59 -11.28 19.30
CA TYR A 398 -18.84 -11.98 19.58
C TYR A 398 -20.01 -11.39 18.77
N THR A 399 -20.11 -10.06 18.74
CA THR A 399 -21.24 -9.35 18.11
C THR A 399 -20.99 -8.97 16.65
N THR A 400 -19.74 -8.98 16.19
CA THR A 400 -19.26 -8.38 14.91
C THR A 400 -19.31 -6.84 14.86
N GLN A 401 -19.54 -6.19 16.01
CA GLN A 401 -19.53 -4.73 16.16
C GLN A 401 -18.25 -4.08 15.59
N GLY A 402 -18.41 -3.12 14.68
CA GLY A 402 -17.31 -2.35 14.09
C GLY A 402 -16.39 -3.15 13.17
N MET A 403 -16.86 -4.29 12.64
CA MET A 403 -16.13 -5.12 11.68
C MET A 403 -16.57 -4.93 10.22
N ALA A 404 -17.57 -4.10 9.97
CA ALA A 404 -18.05 -3.75 8.64
C ALA A 404 -17.05 -2.87 7.85
N PRO A 405 -17.26 -2.63 6.54
CA PRO A 405 -16.36 -1.80 5.72
C PRO A 405 -16.20 -0.35 6.20
N ASP A 406 -17.14 0.17 6.99
CA ASP A 406 -17.05 1.47 7.65
C ASP A 406 -16.10 1.47 8.87
N GLN A 407 -15.73 0.29 9.36
CA GLN A 407 -14.84 0.04 10.51
C GLN A 407 -15.38 0.64 11.83
N GLY A 408 -16.70 0.70 11.98
CA GLY A 408 -17.35 1.16 13.21
C GLY A 408 -17.17 2.64 13.53
N LYS A 409 -16.86 3.46 12.52
CA LYS A 409 -16.71 4.93 12.62
C LYS A 409 -17.86 5.59 13.40
N ASN A 410 -19.08 5.10 13.20
CA ASN A 410 -20.29 5.70 13.76
C ASN A 410 -20.89 4.88 14.92
N SER A 411 -20.38 3.67 15.15
CA SER A 411 -21.01 2.68 16.04
C SER A 411 -20.18 2.37 17.30
N ASN A 412 -18.85 2.47 17.21
CA ASN A 412 -17.95 2.02 18.27
C ASN A 412 -18.17 2.73 19.62
N VAL A 413 -18.26 4.06 19.64
CA VAL A 413 -18.42 4.80 20.91
C VAL A 413 -19.74 4.47 21.61
N GLY A 414 -20.84 4.32 20.84
CA GLY A 414 -22.12 3.88 21.39
C GLY A 414 -22.05 2.48 21.98
N ALA A 415 -21.43 1.54 21.28
CA ALA A 415 -21.23 0.18 21.78
C ALA A 415 -20.34 0.11 23.02
N LEU A 416 -19.29 0.95 23.09
CA LEU A 416 -18.43 1.08 24.26
C LEU A 416 -19.21 1.60 25.48
N ALA A 417 -20.10 2.56 25.28
CA ALA A 417 -20.93 3.09 26.36
C ALA A 417 -21.90 2.03 26.91
N VAL A 418 -22.57 1.28 26.03
CA VAL A 418 -23.46 0.18 26.43
C VAL A 418 -22.68 -0.93 27.13
N LEU A 419 -21.49 -1.28 26.64
CA LEU A 419 -20.63 -2.27 27.30
C LEU A 419 -20.14 -1.78 28.67
N ALA A 420 -19.78 -0.50 28.78
CA ALA A 420 -19.34 0.12 30.03
C ALA A 420 -20.44 0.03 31.10
N GLU A 421 -21.67 0.41 30.74
CA GLU A 421 -22.84 0.29 31.61
C GLU A 421 -23.10 -1.18 32.00
N ALA A 422 -23.14 -2.09 31.04
CA ALA A 422 -23.40 -3.52 31.28
C ALA A 422 -22.33 -4.21 32.15
N THR A 423 -21.12 -3.63 32.23
CA THR A 423 -20.00 -4.18 33.02
C THR A 423 -19.66 -3.36 34.26
N GLY A 424 -20.44 -2.30 34.56
CA GLY A 424 -20.19 -1.43 35.72
C GLY A 424 -18.86 -0.66 35.64
N ARG A 425 -18.35 -0.38 34.43
CA ARG A 425 -17.12 0.38 34.18
C ARG A 425 -17.42 1.74 33.58
N THR A 426 -16.45 2.64 33.63
CA THR A 426 -16.47 3.87 32.83
C THR A 426 -16.07 3.58 31.38
N ILE A 427 -16.49 4.43 30.43
CA ILE A 427 -16.07 4.34 29.02
C ILE A 427 -14.54 4.29 28.85
N PRO A 428 -13.73 5.16 29.49
CA PRO A 428 -12.27 5.06 29.41
C PRO A 428 -11.71 3.74 29.96
N GLN A 429 -12.31 3.15 31.00
CA GLN A 429 -11.88 1.84 31.54
C GLN A 429 -12.23 0.66 30.62
N THR A 430 -13.31 0.76 29.84
CA THR A 430 -13.66 -0.25 28.83
C THR A 430 -12.60 -0.30 27.70
N GLY A 431 -11.99 0.85 27.40
CA GLY A 431 -10.95 1.00 26.38
C GLY A 431 -11.52 0.99 24.95
N THR A 432 -10.71 1.42 23.98
CA THR A 432 -11.05 1.35 22.56
C THR A 432 -10.56 0.04 21.94
N THR A 433 -11.11 -0.32 20.79
CA THR A 433 -10.49 -1.35 19.95
C THR A 433 -9.24 -0.80 19.25
N THR A 434 -8.41 -1.69 18.73
CA THR A 434 -7.21 -1.26 17.99
C THR A 434 -7.59 -0.60 16.66
N PHE A 435 -7.11 0.62 16.42
CA PHE A 435 -7.19 1.29 15.11
C PHE A 435 -6.07 0.78 14.21
N ARG A 436 -6.39 0.47 12.95
CA ARG A 436 -5.43 -0.08 11.98
C ARG A 436 -5.55 0.68 10.66
N PRO A 437 -4.43 0.89 9.94
CA PRO A 437 -4.51 1.26 8.54
C PRO A 437 -5.13 0.08 7.74
N PRO A 438 -5.84 0.36 6.64
CA PRO A 438 -6.12 1.69 6.12
C PRO A 438 -7.38 2.33 6.75
N TYR A 439 -7.39 3.66 6.91
CA TYR A 439 -8.53 4.45 7.43
C TYR A 439 -9.84 4.20 6.64
N VAL A 440 -9.71 4.05 5.32
CA VAL A 440 -10.76 3.60 4.39
C VAL A 440 -10.22 2.47 3.53
N PRO A 441 -11.07 1.57 3.00
CA PRO A 441 -10.62 0.52 2.09
C PRO A 441 -9.80 1.05 0.91
N VAL A 442 -8.73 0.34 0.56
CA VAL A 442 -7.83 0.65 -0.56
C VAL A 442 -7.89 -0.47 -1.58
N SER A 443 -7.92 -0.15 -2.87
CA SER A 443 -7.89 -1.17 -3.92
C SER A 443 -6.54 -1.88 -3.95
N ILE A 444 -6.57 -3.21 -4.03
CA ILE A 444 -5.34 -4.02 -4.15
C ILE A 444 -4.58 -3.64 -5.43
N ALA A 445 -5.30 -3.31 -6.51
CA ALA A 445 -4.71 -2.91 -7.78
C ALA A 445 -3.88 -1.62 -7.68
N ALA A 446 -4.32 -0.61 -6.89
CA ALA A 446 -3.53 0.60 -6.66
C ALA A 446 -2.24 0.29 -5.88
N MET A 447 -2.30 -0.51 -4.81
CA MET A 447 -1.10 -0.95 -4.07
C MET A 447 -0.19 -1.86 -4.91
N GLY A 448 -0.75 -2.56 -5.89
CA GLY A 448 -0.05 -3.47 -6.79
C GLY A 448 0.39 -2.84 -8.10
N ALA A 449 0.24 -1.52 -8.29
CA ALA A 449 0.52 -0.86 -9.57
C ALA A 449 1.93 -1.22 -10.10
N GLY A 450 2.00 -1.49 -11.40
CA GLY A 450 3.19 -1.98 -12.11
C GLY A 450 3.46 -3.48 -11.97
N ALA A 451 2.93 -4.17 -10.94
CA ALA A 451 3.29 -5.55 -10.61
C ALA A 451 2.35 -6.62 -11.23
N ARG A 452 1.81 -6.37 -12.43
CA ARG A 452 0.87 -7.28 -13.11
C ARG A 452 1.60 -8.15 -14.15
N GLY A 453 1.36 -9.46 -14.12
CA GLY A 453 1.91 -10.40 -15.10
C GLY A 453 3.43 -10.26 -15.22
N HIS A 454 3.94 -10.03 -16.43
CA HIS A 454 5.38 -9.79 -16.66
C HIS A 454 5.91 -8.48 -16.07
N GLY A 455 5.06 -7.58 -15.56
CA GLY A 455 5.48 -6.40 -14.79
C GLY A 455 5.81 -6.71 -13.31
N PHE A 456 5.47 -7.90 -12.81
CA PHE A 456 5.74 -8.30 -11.42
C PHE A 456 7.23 -8.32 -11.09
N ALA A 457 8.07 -8.73 -12.03
CA ALA A 457 9.52 -8.79 -11.86
C ALA A 457 10.24 -8.41 -13.17
N PRO A 458 11.45 -7.82 -13.10
CA PRO A 458 12.25 -7.52 -14.28
C PRO A 458 12.59 -8.78 -15.08
N ARG A 459 12.61 -8.66 -16.40
CA ARG A 459 13.02 -9.72 -17.32
C ARG A 459 14.45 -9.46 -17.78
N ARG A 460 15.38 -10.36 -17.43
CA ARG A 460 16.77 -10.30 -17.91
C ARG A 460 16.93 -11.21 -19.12
N LEU A 461 17.42 -10.65 -20.22
CA LEU A 461 17.52 -11.34 -21.51
C LEU A 461 18.98 -11.56 -21.88
N LEU A 462 19.28 -12.75 -22.38
CA LEU A 462 20.58 -13.12 -22.92
C LEU A 462 20.95 -12.30 -24.16
N SER A 463 22.25 -12.22 -24.47
CA SER A 463 22.69 -11.56 -25.71
C SER A 463 22.21 -12.30 -26.97
N SER A 464 21.99 -13.62 -26.86
CA SER A 464 21.38 -14.47 -27.90
C SER A 464 19.85 -14.56 -27.86
N ASP A 465 19.13 -13.84 -26.97
CA ASP A 465 17.68 -14.04 -26.77
C ASP A 465 16.89 -13.88 -28.08
N THR A 466 17.16 -12.82 -28.85
CA THR A 466 16.49 -12.58 -30.13
C THR A 466 16.72 -13.72 -31.13
N ARG A 467 17.97 -14.19 -31.26
CA ARG A 467 18.31 -15.31 -32.17
C ARG A 467 17.68 -16.62 -31.70
N SER A 468 17.73 -16.89 -30.40
CA SER A 468 17.18 -18.12 -29.81
C SER A 468 15.67 -18.23 -30.03
N ARG A 469 14.93 -17.13 -29.83
CA ARG A 469 13.49 -17.08 -30.11
C ARG A 469 13.18 -17.23 -31.60
N ALA A 470 14.00 -16.65 -32.48
CA ALA A 470 13.85 -16.83 -33.93
C ALA A 470 14.08 -18.29 -34.36
N MET A 471 14.86 -19.07 -33.60
CA MET A 471 15.02 -20.52 -33.76
C MET A 471 13.90 -21.33 -33.11
N GLY A 472 12.87 -20.68 -32.56
CA GLY A 472 11.72 -21.34 -31.93
C GLY A 472 12.00 -21.87 -30.51
N ALA A 473 13.07 -21.45 -29.86
CA ALA A 473 13.40 -21.93 -28.52
C ALA A 473 12.39 -21.44 -27.48
N PRO A 474 11.71 -22.33 -26.72
CA PRO A 474 10.95 -21.93 -25.55
C PRO A 474 11.91 -21.46 -24.44
N MET A 475 11.52 -20.40 -23.75
CA MET A 475 12.35 -19.77 -22.74
C MET A 475 11.84 -20.12 -21.34
N ILE A 476 12.74 -20.58 -20.47
CA ILE A 476 12.46 -20.89 -19.07
C ILE A 476 13.07 -19.84 -18.15
N GLU A 477 12.46 -19.66 -16.99
CA GLU A 477 12.93 -18.73 -15.96
C GLU A 477 14.02 -19.39 -15.11
N ALA A 478 15.18 -18.75 -15.03
CA ALA A 478 16.29 -19.10 -14.15
C ALA A 478 16.58 -17.89 -13.24
N GLY A 479 15.82 -17.77 -12.15
CA GLY A 479 15.70 -16.51 -11.42
C GLY A 479 15.03 -15.45 -12.31
N LEU A 480 15.66 -14.28 -12.46
CA LEU A 480 15.16 -13.22 -13.35
C LEU A 480 15.55 -13.40 -14.82
N TRP A 481 16.39 -14.39 -15.14
CA TRP A 481 16.87 -14.64 -16.50
C TRP A 481 15.91 -15.54 -17.28
N TYR A 482 15.73 -15.23 -18.56
CA TYR A 482 15.08 -16.12 -19.51
C TYR A 482 16.14 -16.87 -20.32
N ARG A 483 16.16 -18.20 -20.22
CA ARG A 483 17.14 -19.07 -20.91
C ARG A 483 16.44 -20.05 -21.86
N PRO A 484 17.04 -20.38 -23.02
CA PRO A 484 16.51 -21.40 -23.92
C PRO A 484 16.44 -22.77 -23.22
N SER A 485 15.26 -23.40 -23.20
CA SER A 485 15.08 -24.75 -22.66
C SER A 485 15.63 -25.80 -23.63
N TYR A 486 15.27 -25.69 -24.92
CA TYR A 486 15.76 -26.50 -26.04
C TYR A 486 15.55 -25.73 -27.35
N TYR A 487 16.08 -26.23 -28.46
CA TYR A 487 15.99 -25.67 -29.82
C TYR A 487 15.30 -26.67 -30.76
N PRO A 488 13.98 -26.58 -30.98
CA PRO A 488 13.26 -27.53 -31.80
C PRO A 488 13.63 -27.43 -33.29
N ARG A 489 13.59 -28.57 -33.99
CA ARG A 489 13.62 -28.65 -35.46
C ARG A 489 12.24 -28.99 -36.01
N ALA A 490 12.02 -28.70 -37.30
CA ALA A 490 10.79 -29.07 -37.98
C ALA A 490 10.53 -30.59 -37.86
N GLY A 491 9.34 -30.96 -37.40
CA GLY A 491 8.93 -32.34 -37.17
C GLY A 491 9.13 -32.83 -35.72
N GLU A 492 9.81 -32.08 -34.86
CA GLU A 492 9.93 -32.41 -33.44
C GLU A 492 8.75 -31.82 -32.65
N THR A 493 7.89 -32.69 -32.11
CA THR A 493 6.61 -32.28 -31.48
C THR A 493 6.70 -32.14 -29.96
N ASP A 494 7.76 -32.63 -29.32
CA ASP A 494 7.95 -32.59 -27.88
C ASP A 494 9.37 -32.16 -27.50
N TRP A 495 9.53 -31.65 -26.28
CA TRP A 495 10.78 -31.15 -25.75
C TRP A 495 11.87 -32.22 -25.65
N ARG A 496 11.48 -33.47 -25.37
CA ARG A 496 12.41 -34.57 -25.12
C ARG A 496 13.09 -35.00 -26.40
N THR A 497 12.37 -35.07 -27.50
CA THR A 497 12.92 -35.42 -28.82
C THR A 497 14.01 -34.43 -29.24
N ALA A 498 13.77 -33.12 -29.06
CA ALA A 498 14.76 -32.08 -29.32
C ALA A 498 15.96 -32.20 -28.36
N CYS A 499 15.71 -32.40 -27.05
CA CYS A 499 16.74 -32.59 -26.04
C CYS A 499 17.64 -33.81 -26.34
N ASP A 500 17.06 -34.97 -26.62
CA ASP A 500 17.81 -36.21 -26.92
C ASP A 500 18.70 -36.03 -28.17
N ARG A 501 18.20 -35.33 -29.20
CA ARG A 501 19.01 -34.94 -30.37
C ARG A 501 20.16 -34.02 -29.97
N GLU A 502 19.90 -32.97 -29.20
CA GLU A 502 20.91 -32.01 -28.77
C GLU A 502 22.01 -32.69 -27.96
N VAL A 503 21.66 -33.49 -26.96
CA VAL A 503 22.59 -34.28 -26.14
C VAL A 503 23.45 -35.17 -27.03
N LYS A 504 22.83 -35.96 -27.92
CA LYS A 504 23.56 -36.84 -28.84
C LYS A 504 24.50 -36.05 -29.74
N THR A 505 24.06 -34.91 -30.28
CA THR A 505 24.84 -34.06 -31.18
C THR A 505 26.06 -33.46 -30.47
N VAL A 506 25.90 -33.00 -29.22
CA VAL A 506 27.02 -32.52 -28.40
C VAL A 506 28.04 -33.63 -28.15
N ARG A 507 27.60 -34.85 -27.82
CA ARG A 507 28.49 -36.00 -27.56
C ARG A 507 29.22 -36.50 -28.81
N THR A 508 28.54 -36.54 -29.97
CA THR A 508 29.14 -37.11 -31.18
C THR A 508 29.87 -36.07 -32.03
N THR A 509 29.52 -34.79 -31.90
CA THR A 509 29.95 -33.73 -32.82
C THR A 509 30.40 -32.47 -32.07
N VAL A 510 29.52 -31.46 -31.93
CA VAL A 510 29.75 -30.23 -31.18
C VAL A 510 28.41 -29.51 -30.99
N GLY A 511 28.25 -28.78 -29.89
CA GLY A 511 27.19 -27.80 -29.75
C GLY A 511 27.62 -26.53 -29.04
N VAL A 512 26.77 -25.50 -29.12
CA VAL A 512 26.97 -24.20 -28.47
C VAL A 512 25.77 -23.81 -27.60
N THR A 513 26.03 -23.24 -26.42
CA THR A 513 25.00 -22.65 -25.56
C THR A 513 25.52 -21.39 -24.87
N GLU A 514 24.66 -20.41 -24.61
CA GLU A 514 25.03 -19.23 -23.84
C GLU A 514 24.95 -19.51 -22.32
N VAL A 515 26.07 -19.28 -21.65
CA VAL A 515 26.27 -19.40 -20.19
C VAL A 515 26.58 -18.04 -19.55
N GLY A 516 26.28 -16.95 -20.27
CA GLY A 516 26.44 -15.57 -19.80
C GLY A 516 25.69 -15.27 -18.49
N THR A 517 24.63 -16.04 -18.18
CA THR A 517 23.85 -15.86 -16.94
C THR A 517 24.56 -16.26 -15.66
N LEU A 518 25.62 -17.08 -15.72
CA LEU A 518 26.44 -17.43 -14.55
C LEU A 518 26.99 -16.14 -13.93
N GLY A 519 26.95 -16.03 -12.60
CA GLY A 519 27.56 -14.90 -11.92
C GLY A 519 29.05 -14.86 -12.22
N LYS A 520 29.61 -13.65 -12.32
CA LYS A 520 31.02 -13.42 -12.63
C LYS A 520 31.50 -12.30 -11.72
N ILE A 521 32.54 -12.56 -10.95
CA ILE A 521 33.12 -11.63 -10.00
C ILE A 521 34.60 -11.51 -10.34
N ASP A 522 35.03 -10.30 -10.64
CA ASP A 522 36.43 -9.98 -10.88
C ASP A 522 37.06 -9.63 -9.53
N VAL A 523 38.10 -10.35 -9.12
CA VAL A 523 38.74 -10.26 -7.79
C VAL A 523 40.21 -9.94 -7.97
N GLN A 524 40.64 -8.80 -7.45
CA GLN A 524 41.99 -8.27 -7.65
C GLN A 524 42.64 -7.81 -6.34
N GLY A 525 43.96 -7.90 -6.30
CA GLY A 525 44.81 -7.33 -5.26
C GLY A 525 45.77 -8.34 -4.62
N PRO A 526 46.77 -7.85 -3.87
CA PRO A 526 47.77 -8.71 -3.23
C PRO A 526 47.20 -9.81 -2.34
N ASP A 527 46.06 -9.56 -1.66
CA ASP A 527 45.43 -10.52 -0.76
C ASP A 527 44.29 -11.32 -1.45
N ALA A 528 44.10 -11.21 -2.77
CA ALA A 528 43.00 -11.87 -3.47
C ALA A 528 43.02 -13.40 -3.30
N ALA A 529 44.19 -14.01 -3.43
CA ALA A 529 44.38 -15.44 -3.22
C ALA A 529 44.01 -15.88 -1.79
N ARG A 530 44.48 -15.11 -0.80
CA ARG A 530 44.18 -15.34 0.63
C ARG A 530 42.70 -15.17 0.94
N PHE A 531 42.05 -14.17 0.35
CA PHE A 531 40.61 -13.95 0.45
C PHE A 531 39.81 -15.13 -0.11
N LEU A 532 40.20 -15.62 -1.28
CA LEU A 532 39.54 -16.76 -1.91
C LEU A 532 39.71 -18.05 -1.10
N ASP A 533 40.86 -18.26 -0.46
CA ASP A 533 41.06 -19.39 0.48
C ASP A 533 40.13 -19.31 1.71
N PHE A 534 39.72 -18.11 2.10
CA PHE A 534 38.81 -17.90 3.23
C PHE A 534 37.34 -18.16 2.83
N VAL A 535 36.96 -17.84 1.60
CA VAL A 535 35.58 -17.97 1.08
C VAL A 535 35.29 -19.36 0.51
N TYR A 536 36.29 -20.03 -0.05
CA TYR A 536 36.17 -21.37 -0.61
C TYR A 536 36.58 -22.46 0.38
N SER A 537 35.96 -23.63 0.25
CA SER A 537 36.37 -24.83 1.00
C SER A 537 37.71 -25.41 0.54
N ASN A 538 38.19 -25.06 -0.65
CA ASN A 538 39.47 -25.50 -1.21
C ASN A 538 40.45 -24.34 -1.45
N THR A 539 41.75 -24.64 -1.47
CA THR A 539 42.84 -23.66 -1.39
C THR A 539 43.21 -22.99 -2.72
N MET A 540 42.43 -22.00 -3.15
CA MET A 540 42.63 -21.21 -4.38
C MET A 540 44.02 -20.56 -4.53
N SER A 541 44.72 -20.23 -3.44
CA SER A 541 46.06 -19.60 -3.51
C SER A 541 47.13 -20.44 -4.20
N THR A 542 46.95 -21.77 -4.23
CA THR A 542 47.86 -22.71 -4.92
C THR A 542 47.62 -22.82 -6.43
N LEU A 543 46.59 -22.14 -6.96
CA LEU A 543 46.27 -22.16 -8.37
C LEU A 543 47.34 -21.41 -9.17
N LYS A 544 47.94 -22.04 -10.18
CA LYS A 544 48.92 -21.38 -11.07
C LYS A 544 48.22 -20.37 -11.99
N VAL A 545 48.91 -19.31 -12.40
CA VAL A 545 48.43 -18.38 -13.44
C VAL A 545 48.12 -19.14 -14.74
N GLY A 546 47.05 -18.74 -15.44
CA GLY A 546 46.56 -19.40 -16.65
C GLY A 546 45.79 -20.70 -16.38
N ARG A 547 45.36 -20.92 -15.13
CA ARG A 547 44.59 -22.10 -14.72
C ARG A 547 43.28 -21.69 -14.07
N ALA A 548 42.30 -22.58 -14.17
CA ALA A 548 41.05 -22.52 -13.45
C ALA A 548 40.93 -23.68 -12.45
N ARG A 549 40.08 -23.49 -11.43
CA ARG A 549 39.75 -24.53 -10.46
C ARG A 549 38.29 -24.43 -10.07
N TYR A 550 37.61 -25.57 -10.02
CA TYR A 550 36.28 -25.66 -9.43
C TYR A 550 36.35 -25.64 -7.90
N GLY A 551 35.46 -24.90 -7.25
CA GLY A 551 35.41 -24.82 -5.79
C GLY A 551 33.97 -24.72 -5.29
N LEU A 552 33.78 -25.13 -4.03
CA LEU A 552 32.54 -24.99 -3.29
C LEU A 552 32.71 -23.88 -2.25
N MET A 553 31.77 -22.95 -2.23
CA MET A 553 31.58 -22.02 -1.12
C MET A 553 30.60 -22.67 -0.14
N LEU A 554 30.94 -22.67 1.15
CA LEU A 554 30.09 -23.25 2.18
C LEU A 554 29.51 -22.14 3.07
N ARG A 555 28.33 -22.39 3.60
CA ARG A 555 27.78 -21.65 4.72
C ARG A 555 28.53 -22.02 6.00
N GLU A 556 28.35 -21.21 7.04
CA GLU A 556 28.98 -21.41 8.35
C GLU A 556 28.59 -22.74 9.02
N ASP A 557 27.45 -23.34 8.64
CA ASP A 557 27.00 -24.65 9.11
C ASP A 557 27.51 -25.84 8.27
N GLY A 558 28.39 -25.57 7.30
CA GLY A 558 29.05 -26.59 6.48
C GLY A 558 28.25 -27.05 5.25
N TYR A 559 27.05 -26.51 5.01
CA TYR A 559 26.28 -26.80 3.80
C TYR A 559 26.77 -25.98 2.61
N VAL A 560 26.66 -26.54 1.40
CA VAL A 560 27.01 -25.83 0.16
C VAL A 560 26.15 -24.57 0.03
N MET A 561 26.81 -23.42 -0.12
CA MET A 561 26.18 -22.13 -0.39
C MET A 561 26.09 -21.87 -1.89
N ASP A 562 27.17 -22.14 -2.62
CA ASP A 562 27.25 -22.03 -4.08
C ASP A 562 28.53 -22.73 -4.56
N ASP A 563 28.64 -22.86 -5.88
CA ASP A 563 29.76 -23.48 -6.55
C ASP A 563 30.13 -22.75 -7.84
N GLY A 564 31.34 -23.01 -8.30
CA GLY A 564 31.76 -22.50 -9.60
C GLY A 564 33.26 -22.59 -9.80
N THR A 565 33.74 -21.92 -10.84
CA THR A 565 35.15 -21.93 -11.20
C THR A 565 35.83 -20.62 -10.88
N CYS A 566 37.04 -20.71 -10.35
CA CYS A 566 37.95 -19.60 -10.11
C CYS A 566 39.11 -19.71 -11.10
N ALA A 567 39.26 -18.72 -11.98
CA ALA A 567 40.34 -18.62 -12.95
C ALA A 567 41.37 -17.58 -12.49
N ARG A 568 42.65 -17.93 -12.48
CA ARG A 568 43.75 -17.01 -12.13
C ARG A 568 44.38 -16.46 -13.42
N LEU A 569 44.08 -15.21 -13.73
CA LEU A 569 44.55 -14.53 -14.94
C LEU A 569 45.94 -13.94 -14.78
N ASP A 570 46.27 -13.48 -13.56
CA ASP A 570 47.59 -12.98 -13.16
C ASP A 570 47.83 -13.33 -11.68
N GLU A 571 49.02 -13.04 -11.15
CA GLU A 571 49.41 -13.28 -9.77
C GLU A 571 48.41 -12.69 -8.76
N THR A 572 47.84 -11.52 -9.07
CA THR A 572 46.87 -10.82 -8.22
C THR A 572 45.51 -10.60 -8.87
N HIS A 573 45.17 -11.37 -9.92
CA HIS A 573 43.90 -11.20 -10.65
C HIS A 573 43.20 -12.54 -10.87
N PHE A 574 41.99 -12.64 -10.33
CA PHE A 574 41.14 -13.80 -10.43
C PHE A 574 39.77 -13.40 -11.01
N VAL A 575 39.15 -14.34 -11.71
CA VAL A 575 37.75 -14.25 -12.11
C VAL A 575 37.04 -15.47 -11.56
N VAL A 576 36.04 -15.22 -10.72
CA VAL A 576 35.23 -16.25 -10.09
C VAL A 576 33.88 -16.31 -10.78
N THR A 577 33.40 -17.52 -11.03
CA THR A 577 32.05 -17.79 -11.52
C THR A 577 31.20 -18.38 -10.40
N THR A 578 29.90 -18.10 -10.45
CA THR A 578 28.88 -18.60 -9.51
C THR A 578 27.70 -19.13 -10.31
N THR A 579 26.78 -19.84 -9.66
CA THR A 579 25.52 -20.22 -10.30
C THR A 579 24.69 -19.00 -10.70
N THR A 580 23.80 -19.17 -11.68
CA THR A 580 22.98 -18.08 -12.25
C THR A 580 22.10 -17.38 -11.20
N ALA A 581 21.46 -18.15 -10.33
CA ALA A 581 20.54 -17.61 -9.33
C ALA A 581 21.28 -17.01 -8.12
N ALA A 582 22.49 -17.49 -7.82
CA ALA A 582 23.24 -17.07 -6.64
C ALA A 582 24.23 -15.93 -6.88
N ALA A 583 24.36 -15.40 -8.11
CA ALA A 583 25.28 -14.31 -8.42
C ALA A 583 25.19 -13.11 -7.45
N GLY A 584 23.96 -12.66 -7.15
CA GLY A 584 23.72 -11.60 -6.17
C GLY A 584 24.02 -12.02 -4.73
N PRO A 585 23.45 -13.14 -4.24
CA PRO A 585 23.77 -13.69 -2.92
C PRO A 585 25.26 -13.90 -2.65
N VAL A 586 26.03 -14.47 -3.58
CA VAL A 586 27.47 -14.71 -3.42
C VAL A 586 28.24 -13.40 -3.35
N MET A 587 27.96 -12.42 -4.23
CA MET A 587 28.58 -11.09 -4.16
C MET A 587 28.34 -10.44 -2.78
N ARG A 588 27.10 -10.50 -2.29
CA ARG A 588 26.74 -9.96 -0.96
C ARG A 588 27.46 -10.70 0.16
N HIS A 589 27.62 -12.02 0.05
CA HIS A 589 28.35 -12.82 1.01
C HIS A 589 29.84 -12.44 1.03
N MET A 590 30.48 -12.32 -0.13
CA MET A 590 31.87 -11.86 -0.23
C MET A 590 32.04 -10.45 0.35
N ASP A 591 31.11 -9.52 0.07
CA ASP A 591 31.09 -8.18 0.68
C ASP A 591 31.01 -8.25 2.21
N PHE A 592 30.09 -9.06 2.74
CA PHE A 592 29.96 -9.27 4.18
C PHE A 592 31.24 -9.84 4.78
N VAL A 593 31.80 -10.91 4.20
CA VAL A 593 33.01 -11.55 4.71
C VAL A 593 34.19 -10.59 4.72
N HIS A 594 34.38 -9.84 3.63
CA HIS A 594 35.44 -8.84 3.54
C HIS A 594 35.26 -7.73 4.60
N GLN A 595 34.06 -7.15 4.71
CA GLN A 595 33.81 -6.05 5.65
C GLN A 595 33.83 -6.49 7.12
N ALA A 596 33.35 -7.69 7.42
CA ALA A 596 33.21 -8.18 8.80
C ALA A 596 34.48 -8.88 9.33
N PHE A 597 35.23 -9.58 8.47
CA PHE A 597 36.34 -10.45 8.92
C PHE A 597 37.70 -10.14 8.29
N CYS A 598 37.74 -9.43 7.15
CA CYS A 598 38.96 -9.23 6.37
C CYS A 598 39.17 -7.77 5.95
N ALA A 599 38.68 -6.81 6.74
CA ALA A 599 38.59 -5.41 6.33
C ALA A 599 39.96 -4.75 6.07
N ASP A 600 41.03 -5.30 6.66
CA ASP A 600 42.42 -4.88 6.49
C ASP A 600 43.13 -5.55 5.29
N TRP A 601 42.49 -6.51 4.62
CA TRP A 601 43.09 -7.24 3.49
C TRP A 601 43.02 -6.39 2.22
N ARG A 602 44.11 -6.40 1.45
CA ARG A 602 44.25 -5.64 0.20
C ARG A 602 43.65 -6.41 -0.96
N VAL A 603 42.32 -6.52 -0.95
CA VAL A 603 41.52 -7.13 -2.01
C VAL A 603 40.38 -6.19 -2.43
N ARG A 604 40.06 -6.21 -3.71
CA ARG A 604 38.90 -5.53 -4.29
C ARG A 604 38.21 -6.51 -5.23
N PHE A 605 36.89 -6.50 -5.24
CA PHE A 605 36.14 -7.32 -6.16
C PHE A 605 34.87 -6.60 -6.61
N VAL A 606 34.43 -6.92 -7.81
CA VAL A 606 33.24 -6.33 -8.43
C VAL A 606 32.52 -7.37 -9.28
N SER A 607 31.19 -7.33 -9.26
CA SER A 607 30.42 -8.14 -10.19
C SER A 607 30.65 -7.65 -11.62
N VAL A 608 31.12 -8.54 -12.48
CA VAL A 608 31.26 -8.36 -13.94
C VAL A 608 30.29 -9.26 -14.70
N THR A 609 29.26 -9.77 -14.01
CA THR A 609 28.25 -10.70 -14.55
C THR A 609 27.65 -10.21 -15.86
N GLU A 610 27.18 -8.96 -15.90
CA GLU A 610 26.57 -8.37 -17.10
C GLU A 610 27.57 -7.74 -18.07
N ALA A 611 28.85 -7.64 -17.68
CA ALA A 611 29.89 -7.09 -18.54
C ALA A 611 30.37 -8.08 -19.60
N TRP A 612 30.18 -9.38 -19.36
CA TRP A 612 30.66 -10.46 -20.22
C TRP A 612 29.53 -11.39 -20.68
N ALA A 613 29.31 -11.44 -21.98
CA ALA A 613 28.59 -12.56 -22.61
C ALA A 613 29.55 -13.75 -22.68
N GLN A 614 29.03 -14.96 -22.45
CA GLN A 614 29.86 -16.17 -22.38
C GLN A 614 29.16 -17.36 -23.00
N PHE A 615 29.87 -18.12 -23.83
CA PHE A 615 29.33 -19.22 -24.62
C PHE A 615 30.15 -20.48 -24.38
N ALA A 616 29.48 -21.57 -24.00
CA ALA A 616 30.08 -22.88 -23.90
C ALA A 616 29.96 -23.60 -25.25
N VAL A 617 31.09 -24.05 -25.79
CA VAL A 617 31.21 -24.86 -26.99
C VAL A 617 31.76 -26.22 -26.57
N ALA A 618 30.94 -27.27 -26.69
CA ALA A 618 31.23 -28.59 -26.15
C ALA A 618 31.07 -29.70 -27.20
N GLY A 619 31.96 -30.68 -27.16
CA GLY A 619 31.95 -31.87 -28.02
C GLY A 619 33.32 -32.17 -28.65
N PRO A 620 33.50 -33.34 -29.28
CA PRO A 620 34.78 -33.75 -29.88
C PRO A 620 35.29 -32.80 -30.97
N CYS A 621 34.42 -32.00 -31.60
CA CYS A 621 34.80 -31.00 -32.59
C CYS A 621 34.96 -29.57 -32.03
N ALA A 622 34.83 -29.34 -30.72
CA ALA A 622 34.86 -28.00 -30.13
C ALA A 622 36.17 -27.24 -30.47
N ARG A 623 37.33 -27.90 -30.38
CA ARG A 623 38.62 -27.27 -30.75
C ARG A 623 38.66 -26.80 -32.20
N LYS A 624 38.04 -27.56 -33.12
CA LYS A 624 37.98 -27.21 -34.55
C LYS A 624 37.14 -25.95 -34.78
N VAL A 625 36.03 -25.81 -34.06
CA VAL A 625 35.18 -24.60 -34.08
C VAL A 625 36.00 -23.40 -33.60
N LEU A 626 36.63 -23.50 -32.42
CA LEU A 626 37.37 -22.38 -31.85
C LEU A 626 38.53 -21.91 -32.71
N SER A 627 39.24 -22.84 -33.36
CA SER A 627 40.37 -22.52 -34.27
C SER A 627 39.95 -21.69 -35.50
N ARG A 628 38.65 -21.59 -35.79
CA ARG A 628 38.09 -20.74 -36.87
C ARG A 628 37.57 -19.39 -36.39
N VAL A 629 37.57 -19.16 -35.08
CA VAL A 629 37.04 -17.96 -34.43
C VAL A 629 38.14 -17.18 -33.71
N CYS A 630 39.21 -17.86 -33.28
CA CYS A 630 40.35 -17.28 -32.59
C CYS A 630 41.63 -18.11 -32.81
N ASP A 631 42.79 -17.50 -32.57
CA ASP A 631 44.07 -18.23 -32.52
C ASP A 631 44.20 -18.93 -31.16
N LEU A 632 43.73 -20.19 -31.09
CA LEU A 632 43.59 -20.92 -29.83
C LEU A 632 44.93 -21.52 -29.39
N PRO A 633 45.52 -21.08 -28.25
CA PRO A 633 46.72 -21.69 -27.71
C PRO A 633 46.47 -23.13 -27.24
N ASP A 634 47.54 -23.91 -27.06
CA ASP A 634 47.41 -25.25 -26.48
C ASP A 634 47.14 -25.18 -24.98
N LEU A 635 45.86 -25.04 -24.63
CA LEU A 635 45.41 -24.96 -23.24
C LEU A 635 45.23 -26.37 -22.67
N PRO A 636 45.92 -26.75 -21.58
CA PRO A 636 45.58 -27.96 -20.82
C PRO A 636 44.17 -27.88 -20.23
N PHE A 637 43.55 -29.02 -19.87
CA PHE A 637 42.24 -29.03 -19.20
C PHE A 637 42.26 -28.14 -17.95
N MET A 638 41.22 -27.32 -17.74
CA MET A 638 41.18 -26.24 -16.75
C MET A 638 42.26 -25.17 -16.96
N GLY A 639 42.62 -24.89 -18.21
CA GLY A 639 43.45 -23.76 -18.60
C GLY A 639 42.60 -22.55 -19.00
N CYS A 640 43.12 -21.35 -18.81
CA CYS A 640 42.49 -20.11 -19.26
C CYS A 640 43.52 -19.16 -19.88
N ALA A 641 43.06 -18.29 -20.78
CA ALA A 641 43.88 -17.25 -21.40
C ALA A 641 43.02 -16.06 -21.83
N GLU A 642 43.62 -14.87 -21.87
CA GLU A 642 43.08 -13.70 -22.57
C GLU A 642 43.61 -13.70 -24.01
N LEU A 643 42.74 -13.47 -24.98
CA LEU A 643 43.08 -13.48 -26.41
C LEU A 643 42.05 -12.74 -27.27
N ASP A 644 42.40 -12.51 -28.54
CA ASP A 644 41.49 -11.92 -29.53
C ASP A 644 40.50 -12.95 -30.09
N ILE A 645 39.21 -12.72 -29.86
CA ILE A 645 38.10 -13.56 -30.32
C ILE A 645 37.36 -12.80 -31.42
N ALA A 646 37.59 -13.16 -32.67
CA ALA A 646 37.00 -12.53 -33.84
C ALA A 646 37.19 -10.99 -33.88
N GLY A 647 38.37 -10.49 -33.52
CA GLY A 647 38.71 -9.05 -33.51
C GLY A 647 38.31 -8.32 -32.23
N VAL A 648 37.92 -9.04 -31.18
CA VAL A 648 37.47 -8.48 -29.90
C VAL A 648 38.30 -9.09 -28.76
N PRO A 649 38.86 -8.27 -27.85
CA PRO A 649 39.51 -8.78 -26.64
C PRO A 649 38.53 -9.63 -25.83
N GLY A 650 38.91 -10.87 -25.56
CA GLY A 650 38.08 -11.86 -24.90
C GLY A 650 38.89 -12.80 -24.02
N ARG A 651 38.18 -13.76 -23.42
CA ARG A 651 38.76 -14.78 -22.55
C ARG A 651 38.30 -16.15 -23.00
N VAL A 652 39.19 -17.12 -22.95
CA VAL A 652 38.85 -18.51 -23.17
C VAL A 652 39.14 -19.32 -21.92
N PHE A 653 38.27 -20.28 -21.63
CA PHE A 653 38.43 -21.22 -20.53
C PHE A 653 38.22 -22.64 -21.06
N ARG A 654 39.20 -23.53 -20.90
CA ARG A 654 39.04 -24.95 -21.23
C ARG A 654 38.37 -25.69 -20.07
N ILE A 655 37.09 -25.37 -19.86
CA ILE A 655 36.21 -25.90 -18.81
C ILE A 655 35.06 -26.67 -19.48
N SER A 656 34.52 -27.67 -18.79
CA SER A 656 33.41 -28.46 -19.30
C SER A 656 32.44 -28.82 -18.18
N PHE A 657 31.17 -28.50 -18.39
CA PHE A 657 30.05 -28.97 -17.57
C PHE A 657 29.27 -30.12 -18.24
N SER A 658 29.67 -30.55 -19.44
CA SER A 658 29.03 -31.66 -20.18
C SER A 658 29.80 -32.98 -20.11
N GLY A 659 31.04 -32.94 -19.60
CA GLY A 659 31.99 -34.05 -19.61
C GLY A 659 32.70 -34.27 -20.95
N GLU A 660 32.32 -33.53 -21.99
CA GLU A 660 33.00 -33.52 -23.29
C GLU A 660 34.21 -32.58 -23.28
N GLN A 661 35.01 -32.60 -24.35
CA GLN A 661 35.94 -31.50 -24.60
C GLN A 661 35.13 -30.19 -24.71
N GLY A 662 35.39 -29.26 -23.80
CA GLY A 662 34.64 -28.01 -23.67
C GLY A 662 35.53 -26.79 -23.60
N TYR A 663 35.04 -25.71 -24.18
CA TYR A 663 35.62 -24.37 -24.05
C TYR A 663 34.51 -23.36 -23.80
N GLU A 664 34.76 -22.39 -22.93
CA GLU A 664 33.92 -21.23 -22.74
C GLU A 664 34.62 -19.99 -23.28
N LEU A 665 33.96 -19.25 -24.16
CA LEU A 665 34.45 -18.00 -24.73
C LEU A 665 33.67 -16.84 -24.11
N ALA A 666 34.36 -15.88 -23.53
CA ALA A 666 33.77 -14.67 -22.98
C ALA A 666 34.24 -13.43 -23.76
N VAL A 667 33.28 -12.58 -24.14
CA VAL A 667 33.51 -11.27 -24.78
C VAL A 667 32.68 -10.20 -24.08
N PRO A 668 33.04 -8.91 -24.18
CA PRO A 668 32.18 -7.84 -23.68
C PRO A 668 30.75 -7.99 -24.22
N THR A 669 29.74 -7.88 -23.36
CA THR A 669 28.34 -8.26 -23.65
C THR A 669 27.78 -7.65 -24.94
N ARG A 670 28.21 -6.43 -25.30
CA ARG A 670 27.81 -5.76 -26.56
C ARG A 670 28.15 -6.54 -27.83
N TYR A 671 29.10 -7.49 -27.78
CA TYR A 671 29.47 -8.36 -28.90
C TYR A 671 28.88 -9.77 -28.79
N GLY A 672 28.14 -10.07 -27.72
CA GLY A 672 27.64 -11.42 -27.45
C GLY A 672 26.75 -11.98 -28.56
N ALA A 673 25.80 -11.18 -29.05
CA ALA A 673 24.91 -11.59 -30.15
C ALA A 673 25.69 -11.99 -31.42
N ALA A 674 26.66 -11.16 -31.81
CA ALA A 674 27.50 -11.43 -32.99
C ALA A 674 28.37 -12.67 -32.81
N LEU A 675 28.92 -12.88 -31.61
CA LEU A 675 29.69 -14.08 -31.30
C LEU A 675 28.80 -15.34 -31.33
N PHE A 676 27.57 -15.27 -30.82
CA PHE A 676 26.64 -16.39 -30.86
C PHE A 676 26.33 -16.81 -32.30
N ASP A 677 25.98 -15.85 -33.17
CA ASP A 677 25.69 -16.13 -34.58
C ASP A 677 26.91 -16.75 -35.29
N ARG A 678 28.10 -16.22 -35.01
CA ARG A 678 29.36 -16.75 -35.56
C ARG A 678 29.63 -18.18 -35.09
N LEU A 679 29.50 -18.45 -33.80
CA LEU A 679 29.70 -19.78 -33.22
C LEU A 679 28.68 -20.77 -33.75
N LEU A 680 27.41 -20.37 -33.82
CA LEU A 680 26.34 -21.22 -34.33
C LEU A 680 26.59 -21.63 -35.78
N ALA A 681 26.97 -20.69 -36.65
CA ALA A 681 27.29 -21.01 -38.04
C ALA A 681 28.46 -22.00 -38.16
N GLU A 682 29.51 -21.85 -37.36
CA GLU A 682 30.66 -22.76 -37.37
C GLU A 682 30.33 -24.14 -36.78
N VAL A 683 29.48 -24.20 -35.76
CA VAL A 683 28.96 -25.43 -35.18
C VAL A 683 28.09 -26.18 -36.18
N GLU A 684 27.16 -25.49 -36.86
CA GLU A 684 26.27 -26.07 -37.88
C GLU A 684 27.05 -26.56 -39.11
N ALA A 685 28.10 -25.85 -39.53
CA ALA A 685 28.97 -26.26 -40.64
C ALA A 685 29.69 -27.61 -40.38
N LEU A 686 29.78 -28.05 -39.13
CA LEU A 686 30.33 -29.35 -38.73
C LEU A 686 29.26 -30.38 -38.38
N GLY A 687 27.97 -30.07 -38.62
CA GLY A 687 26.84 -30.94 -38.27
C GLY A 687 26.45 -30.87 -36.78
N GLY A 688 26.88 -29.83 -36.08
CA GLY A 688 26.52 -29.55 -34.69
C GLY A 688 25.18 -28.82 -34.53
N CYS A 689 24.87 -28.35 -33.32
CA CYS A 689 23.69 -27.52 -33.06
C CYS A 689 23.84 -26.57 -31.86
N ALA A 690 22.96 -25.58 -31.75
CA ALA A 690 22.68 -24.96 -30.46
C ALA A 690 22.03 -25.98 -29.52
N TYR A 691 22.25 -25.86 -28.21
CA TYR A 691 21.59 -26.69 -27.21
C TYR A 691 21.12 -25.89 -26.00
N GLY A 692 19.98 -26.28 -25.43
CA GLY A 692 19.33 -25.57 -24.33
C GLY A 692 19.66 -26.12 -22.95
N MET A 693 18.94 -25.61 -21.94
CA MET A 693 19.06 -26.01 -20.55
C MET A 693 18.73 -27.48 -20.29
N GLU A 694 17.78 -28.07 -21.02
CA GLU A 694 17.43 -29.49 -20.84
C GLU A 694 18.61 -30.39 -21.23
N ALA A 695 19.19 -30.15 -22.41
CA ALA A 695 20.36 -30.89 -22.85
C ALA A 695 21.57 -30.67 -21.93
N LEU A 696 21.81 -29.43 -21.48
CA LEU A 696 22.86 -29.13 -20.50
C LEU A 696 22.68 -29.91 -19.20
N ASN A 697 21.44 -30.02 -18.70
CA ASN A 697 21.11 -30.78 -17.50
C ASN A 697 21.35 -32.28 -17.68
N VAL A 698 20.95 -32.87 -18.80
CA VAL A 698 21.23 -34.29 -19.07
C VAL A 698 22.75 -34.53 -19.09
N LEU A 699 23.48 -33.71 -19.86
CA LEU A 699 24.92 -33.87 -20.05
C LEU A 699 25.69 -33.82 -18.73
N ARG A 700 25.34 -32.90 -17.81
CA ARG A 700 26.01 -32.76 -16.51
C ARG A 700 25.62 -33.85 -15.52
N VAL A 701 24.36 -34.29 -15.53
CA VAL A 701 23.87 -35.40 -14.68
C VAL A 701 24.57 -36.70 -15.04
N GLU A 702 24.77 -36.98 -16.33
CA GLU A 702 25.53 -38.16 -16.80
C GLU A 702 26.99 -38.18 -16.31
N LYS A 703 27.51 -37.04 -15.84
CA LYS A 703 28.83 -36.92 -15.22
C LYS A 703 28.82 -36.86 -13.69
N GLY A 704 27.63 -36.85 -13.07
CA GLY A 704 27.49 -36.68 -11.63
C GLY A 704 27.85 -35.28 -11.13
N PHE A 705 27.79 -34.26 -12.00
CA PHE A 705 27.98 -32.88 -11.57
C PHE A 705 26.70 -32.34 -10.94
N ILE A 706 26.85 -31.71 -9.79
CA ILE A 706 25.75 -31.10 -9.03
C ILE A 706 25.42 -29.72 -9.58
N THR A 707 24.23 -29.23 -9.24
CA THR A 707 23.86 -27.82 -9.39
C THR A 707 23.22 -27.37 -8.09
N HIS A 708 23.40 -26.12 -7.68
CA HIS A 708 22.81 -25.58 -6.44
C HIS A 708 21.30 -25.83 -6.23
N ALA A 709 20.52 -26.12 -7.27
CA ALA A 709 19.09 -26.44 -7.15
C ALA A 709 18.79 -27.89 -6.70
N GLU A 710 19.81 -28.73 -6.56
CA GLU A 710 19.78 -30.10 -6.02
C GLU A 710 20.50 -30.17 -4.68
#